data_AF-A0A2T4U265-F1
#
_entry.id   AF-A0A2T4U265-F1
#
_cell.length_a   1.000
_cell.length_b   1.000
_cell.length_c   1.000
_cell.angle_alpha   90.00
_cell.angle_beta   90.00
_cell.angle_gamma   90.00
#
_symmetry.space_group_name_H-M   'P 1'
#
loop_
_entity.id
_entity.type
_entity.pdbx_description
1 polymer ?
#
loop_
_entity_poly.entity_id
_entity_poly.type
_entity_poly.pdbx_seq_one_letter_code
_entity_poly.pdbx_strand_id
1 'polypeptide(L)'
;MKKALIAGATGLIGRNLTEELLQSGEYEEIHLLTRRRTPFAEREGIKEHYVFFDSIDENETIMDGIDDVFVTLGTTMKKVKSREGFMQVDYLYPLQLAELAGKYHTKRFFVISAMGADRESRFFYSQVKGTLEDSLMALNLPSLHIIRPSLLTGDRYEFRLGEKSAELISRPLSGLMSGRLEKYKPIEASAVAEAMAAIARTDSTGTHIYTNDDLHRIYNALHGITEKSEKTSGTGRYSMTWDLDAIFPGGSSSNQFEQFLVNTETDLATMKLKLEQAQKKETPDFEEWASLIERLQNIGMKVREVNAFISCLTAQDVTDDKAKLLAGRTKQAGSSYGQLISVVDEQLLHFTDAQWKEFTKSGKMQEILFNLEERRNIAKEKLPSDKEQLIQQLMVDGYHAWGDLYNTIVGRMKVEIREKGVKKQYSVGQAANKLTDKNRNVRRHVFEQFEKAWENEAELFTESLNHLAGFRLRTYEARGWGNVLKEPLQINRMKQETLDVMWDTITKNKDVFTGYLYRKAELLGVDKLAMYDVSAPVSKKVPQVSYDDAADMIVEQFSKFSPRMAEFARTAFENRWIEAEDRGRKRPGGFCTSFPIREQSRIFMTYDGSASNVATLAHELGHAYHQHVMNDLPYMSQGYAMNVAETASTFAEMVVADASVKQASSREEKIQLLDDKLNRSIAFFMNIHSRFLFETRFYEERKSGLVSREHLNELMTEAQEEAYCGALSEYSPTFWASKLHFHITGVPFYNFPYTFGYLFSMGIYAKAVQEGEEFEEKYTALLRDTGRLSVEELAQKHLGVDLTKPEFWQEAVDFVKEDVRQFMELTE
;
A
#
# COMPACT_ATOMS: atom_id res chain seq x y z
N MET A 1 33.52 -19.87 -32.58
CA MET A 1 32.17 -19.28 -32.76
C MET A 1 31.16 -20.33 -32.32
N LYS A 2 29.85 -20.04 -32.31
CA LYS A 2 28.85 -21.02 -31.84
C LYS A 2 28.54 -22.05 -32.93
N LYS A 3 28.03 -23.23 -32.56
CA LYS A 3 27.37 -24.15 -33.48
C LYS A 3 25.89 -24.28 -33.17
N ALA A 4 25.04 -24.19 -34.19
CA ALA A 4 23.60 -24.35 -34.04
C ALA A 4 23.11 -25.64 -34.70
N LEU A 5 22.06 -26.23 -34.15
CA LEU A 5 21.28 -27.27 -34.81
C LEU A 5 19.85 -26.80 -34.99
N ILE A 6 19.31 -26.88 -36.21
CA ILE A 6 17.92 -26.52 -36.53
C ILE A 6 17.15 -27.76 -36.99
N ALA A 7 16.15 -28.15 -36.22
CA ALA A 7 15.16 -29.15 -36.62
C ALA A 7 13.91 -28.44 -37.18
N GLY A 8 13.65 -28.64 -38.48
CA GLY A 8 12.50 -28.02 -39.15
C GLY A 8 12.82 -26.83 -40.05
N ALA A 9 14.06 -26.73 -40.56
CA ALA A 9 14.52 -25.65 -41.44
C ALA A 9 13.73 -25.46 -42.76
N THR A 10 12.90 -26.43 -43.14
CA THR A 10 11.98 -26.32 -44.30
C THR A 10 10.61 -25.74 -43.96
N GLY A 11 10.31 -25.55 -42.66
CA GLY A 11 9.09 -24.94 -42.16
C GLY A 11 9.14 -23.41 -42.22
N LEU A 12 7.98 -22.77 -41.98
CA LEU A 12 7.83 -21.32 -42.15
C LEU A 12 8.80 -20.51 -41.25
N ILE A 13 8.83 -20.79 -39.94
CA ILE A 13 9.78 -20.13 -39.01
C ILE A 13 11.20 -20.64 -39.28
N GLY A 14 11.40 -21.94 -39.42
CA GLY A 14 12.72 -22.56 -39.56
C GLY A 14 13.52 -22.04 -40.77
N ARG A 15 12.86 -21.70 -41.87
CA ARG A 15 13.52 -21.09 -43.04
C ARG A 15 14.05 -19.70 -42.71
N ASN A 16 13.19 -18.82 -42.19
CA ASN A 16 13.57 -17.46 -41.80
C ASN A 16 14.67 -17.48 -40.72
N LEU A 17 14.56 -18.39 -39.76
CA LEU A 17 15.56 -18.56 -38.71
C LEU A 17 16.91 -19.01 -39.28
N THR A 18 16.92 -19.92 -40.26
CA THR A 18 18.18 -20.34 -40.91
C THR A 18 18.87 -19.17 -41.61
N GLU A 19 18.09 -18.31 -42.28
CA GLU A 19 18.63 -17.10 -42.92
C GLU A 19 19.17 -16.09 -41.91
N GLU A 20 18.45 -15.87 -40.81
CA GLU A 20 18.85 -14.95 -39.74
C GLU A 20 20.12 -15.41 -39.03
N LEU A 21 20.22 -16.70 -38.68
CA LEU A 21 21.43 -17.23 -38.05
C LEU A 21 22.65 -17.17 -38.99
N LEU A 22 22.47 -17.41 -40.29
CA LEU A 22 23.53 -17.24 -41.29
C LEU A 22 24.00 -15.80 -41.43
N GLN A 23 23.08 -14.83 -41.33
CA GLN A 23 23.41 -13.40 -41.45
C GLN A 23 24.05 -12.83 -40.16
N SER A 24 23.78 -13.45 -39.01
CA SER A 24 24.29 -12.97 -37.71
C SER A 24 25.82 -12.97 -37.57
N GLY A 25 26.51 -13.88 -38.29
CA GLY A 25 27.96 -14.10 -38.12
C GLY A 25 28.37 -14.74 -36.78
N GLU A 26 27.41 -15.13 -35.92
CA GLU A 26 27.71 -15.72 -34.60
C GLU A 26 27.99 -17.22 -34.65
N TYR A 27 27.52 -17.88 -35.71
CA TYR A 27 27.61 -19.32 -35.88
C TYR A 27 28.64 -19.66 -36.96
N GLU A 28 29.66 -20.44 -36.59
CA GLU A 28 30.62 -20.97 -37.57
C GLU A 28 30.02 -22.11 -38.39
N GLU A 29 29.05 -22.83 -37.81
CA GLU A 29 28.45 -24.01 -38.42
C GLU A 29 26.99 -24.16 -37.96
N ILE A 30 26.08 -24.36 -38.91
CA ILE A 30 24.65 -24.56 -38.67
C ILE A 30 24.26 -25.92 -39.26
N HIS A 31 23.87 -26.84 -38.37
CA HIS A 31 23.44 -28.19 -38.68
C HIS A 31 21.93 -28.20 -38.94
N LEU A 32 21.50 -28.62 -40.14
CA LEU A 32 20.09 -28.73 -40.47
C LEU A 32 19.64 -30.19 -40.41
N LEU A 33 18.77 -30.52 -39.46
CA LEU A 33 18.09 -31.81 -39.44
C LEU A 33 16.91 -31.78 -40.42
N THR A 34 17.03 -32.53 -41.50
CA THR A 34 16.04 -32.55 -42.57
C THR A 34 15.78 -33.96 -43.08
N ARG A 35 14.66 -34.14 -43.78
CA ARG A 35 14.30 -35.39 -44.49
C ARG A 35 14.56 -35.30 -46.00
N ARG A 36 14.91 -34.12 -46.49
CA ARG A 36 15.14 -33.81 -47.91
C ARG A 36 16.05 -32.61 -48.06
N ARG A 37 16.68 -32.48 -49.23
CA ARG A 37 17.59 -31.38 -49.53
C ARG A 37 16.89 -30.04 -49.35
N THR A 38 17.51 -29.11 -48.61
CA THR A 38 16.96 -27.76 -48.40
C THR A 38 17.57 -26.76 -49.40
N PRO A 39 16.97 -25.57 -49.57
CA PRO A 39 17.57 -24.50 -50.36
C PRO A 39 18.92 -24.01 -49.83
N PHE A 40 19.32 -24.39 -48.61
CA PHE A 40 20.56 -23.96 -47.96
C PHE A 40 21.73 -24.94 -48.15
N ALA A 41 21.52 -26.08 -48.81
CA ALA A 41 22.50 -27.16 -48.92
C ALA A 41 23.87 -26.75 -49.50
N GLU A 42 23.93 -25.68 -50.30
CA GLU A 42 25.14 -25.18 -50.95
C GLU A 42 25.70 -23.91 -50.29
N ARG A 43 25.11 -23.44 -49.19
CA ARG A 43 25.57 -22.25 -48.46
C ARG A 43 26.76 -22.60 -47.57
N GLU A 44 27.76 -21.74 -47.56
CA GLU A 44 28.90 -21.85 -46.65
C GLU A 44 28.43 -21.83 -45.19
N GLY A 45 29.01 -22.69 -44.35
CA GLY A 45 28.62 -22.85 -42.93
C GLY A 45 27.40 -23.74 -42.68
N ILE A 46 26.75 -24.30 -43.71
CA ILE A 46 25.60 -25.22 -43.54
C ILE A 46 26.04 -26.68 -43.67
N LYS A 47 25.63 -27.52 -42.71
CA LYS A 47 25.72 -28.99 -42.79
C LYS A 47 24.33 -29.61 -42.73
N GLU A 48 23.89 -30.24 -43.82
CA GLU A 48 22.63 -30.97 -43.83
C GLU A 48 22.80 -32.41 -43.39
N HIS A 49 21.92 -32.83 -42.49
CA HIS A 49 21.87 -34.20 -42.00
C HIS A 49 20.49 -34.79 -42.32
N TYR A 50 20.51 -35.86 -43.11
CA TYR A 50 19.31 -36.54 -43.58
C TYR A 50 18.91 -37.61 -42.57
N VAL A 51 18.05 -37.24 -41.62
CA VAL A 51 17.68 -38.10 -40.50
C VAL A 51 16.24 -38.56 -40.61
N PHE A 52 16.00 -39.80 -40.19
CA PHE A 52 14.66 -40.29 -39.91
C PHE A 52 14.38 -40.04 -38.42
N PHE A 53 13.48 -39.11 -38.11
CA PHE A 53 13.26 -38.66 -36.74
C PHE A 53 12.78 -39.79 -35.80
N ASP A 54 12.13 -40.85 -36.33
CA ASP A 54 11.72 -42.01 -35.53
C ASP A 54 12.92 -42.84 -35.02
N SER A 55 14.12 -42.64 -35.58
CA SER A 55 15.36 -43.30 -35.15
C SER A 55 16.49 -42.29 -34.94
N ILE A 56 16.16 -41.10 -34.40
CA ILE A 56 17.14 -40.02 -34.18
C ILE A 56 18.30 -40.45 -33.26
N ASP A 57 18.06 -41.39 -32.35
CA ASP A 57 19.08 -41.97 -31.45
C ASP A 57 20.20 -42.71 -32.22
N GLU A 58 19.93 -43.24 -33.41
CA GLU A 58 20.96 -43.87 -34.26
C GLU A 58 21.97 -42.86 -34.82
N ASN A 59 21.65 -41.56 -34.75
CA ASN A 59 22.47 -40.45 -35.23
C ASN A 59 22.78 -39.44 -34.11
N GLU A 60 22.74 -39.87 -32.84
CA GLU A 60 22.85 -38.98 -31.67
C GLU A 60 24.13 -38.14 -31.61
N THR A 61 25.22 -38.60 -32.23
CA THR A 61 26.51 -37.89 -32.30
C THR A 61 26.43 -36.56 -33.05
N ILE A 62 25.32 -36.31 -33.75
CA ILE A 62 25.03 -35.01 -34.38
C ILE A 62 24.90 -33.85 -33.39
N MET A 63 24.58 -34.15 -32.14
CA MET A 63 24.43 -33.18 -31.06
C MET A 63 25.79 -32.80 -30.44
N ASP A 64 26.86 -33.54 -30.77
CA ASP A 64 28.20 -33.30 -30.24
C ASP A 64 28.75 -31.94 -30.68
N GLY A 65 29.15 -31.13 -29.71
CA GLY A 65 29.66 -29.78 -29.93
C GLY A 65 28.63 -28.74 -30.41
N ILE A 66 27.32 -29.04 -30.35
CA ILE A 66 26.26 -28.07 -30.63
C ILE A 66 26.01 -27.19 -29.40
N ASP A 67 26.05 -25.87 -29.56
CA ASP A 67 25.78 -24.91 -28.50
C ASP A 67 24.27 -24.65 -28.35
N ASP A 68 23.58 -24.34 -29.45
CA ASP A 68 22.18 -23.94 -29.46
C ASP A 68 21.34 -24.85 -30.36
N VAL A 69 20.25 -25.40 -29.82
CA VAL A 69 19.31 -26.27 -30.55
C VAL A 69 17.98 -25.55 -30.77
N PHE A 70 17.56 -25.44 -32.03
CA PHE A 70 16.29 -24.81 -32.42
C PHE A 70 15.33 -25.83 -33.02
N VAL A 71 14.23 -26.11 -32.32
CA VAL A 71 13.17 -27.00 -32.77
C VAL A 71 11.98 -26.19 -33.27
N THR A 72 11.94 -26.00 -34.59
CA THR A 72 10.82 -25.36 -35.31
C THR A 72 9.93 -26.38 -36.00
N LEU A 73 9.91 -27.61 -35.49
CA LEU A 73 9.04 -28.67 -35.98
C LEU A 73 7.58 -28.37 -35.67
N GLY A 74 6.72 -28.65 -36.63
CA GLY A 74 5.29 -28.54 -36.47
C GLY A 74 4.57 -29.13 -37.67
N THR A 75 3.43 -29.76 -37.42
CA THR A 75 2.56 -30.30 -38.46
C THR A 75 1.14 -29.78 -38.30
N THR A 76 0.22 -30.30 -39.10
CA THR A 76 -1.21 -30.17 -38.79
C THR A 76 -1.92 -31.46 -38.97
N MET A 77 -3.05 -31.56 -38.28
CA MET A 77 -3.98 -32.67 -38.38
C MET A 77 -4.30 -33.03 -39.85
N LYS A 78 -4.44 -32.06 -40.75
CA LYS A 78 -4.68 -32.31 -42.17
C LYS A 78 -3.52 -33.03 -42.90
N LYS A 79 -2.28 -32.79 -42.47
CA LYS A 79 -1.06 -33.32 -43.11
C LYS A 79 -0.73 -34.75 -42.63
N VAL A 80 -0.87 -35.00 -41.32
CA VAL A 80 -0.57 -36.32 -40.72
C VAL A 80 -1.79 -37.23 -40.62
N LYS A 81 -3.00 -36.69 -40.80
CA LYS A 81 -4.29 -37.40 -40.87
C LYS A 81 -4.68 -38.21 -39.61
N SER A 82 -3.86 -38.23 -38.56
CA SER A 82 -4.13 -38.89 -37.28
C SER A 82 -3.62 -38.08 -36.08
N ARG A 83 -4.17 -38.37 -34.89
CA ARG A 83 -3.74 -37.75 -33.63
C ARG A 83 -2.35 -38.23 -33.22
N GLU A 84 -2.08 -39.51 -33.44
CA GLU A 84 -0.81 -40.17 -33.19
C GLU A 84 0.30 -39.53 -34.05
N GLY A 85 0.02 -39.34 -35.35
CA GLY A 85 0.97 -38.66 -36.25
C GLY A 85 1.17 -37.18 -35.91
N PHE A 86 0.20 -36.54 -35.27
CA PHE A 86 0.35 -35.16 -34.77
C PHE A 86 1.22 -35.13 -33.51
N MET A 87 0.97 -36.02 -32.54
CA MET A 87 1.80 -36.17 -31.34
C MET A 87 3.23 -36.56 -31.68
N GLN A 88 3.44 -37.40 -32.70
CA GLN A 88 4.77 -37.76 -33.17
C GLN A 88 5.61 -36.52 -33.52
N VAL A 89 5.04 -35.59 -34.30
CA VAL A 89 5.77 -34.41 -34.78
C VAL A 89 5.81 -33.27 -33.78
N ASP A 90 4.70 -33.00 -33.08
CA ASP A 90 4.54 -31.80 -32.24
C ASP A 90 4.80 -32.05 -30.75
N TYR A 91 5.06 -33.29 -30.33
CA TYR A 91 5.42 -33.67 -28.95
C TYR A 91 6.64 -34.59 -28.89
N LEU A 92 6.61 -35.76 -29.54
CA LEU A 92 7.67 -36.78 -29.38
C LEU A 92 9.01 -36.34 -29.97
N TYR A 93 9.07 -35.89 -31.23
CA TYR A 93 10.36 -35.47 -31.81
C TYR A 93 11.01 -34.29 -31.07
N PRO A 94 10.29 -33.21 -30.69
CA PRO A 94 10.90 -32.15 -29.87
C PRO A 94 11.41 -32.66 -28.52
N LEU A 95 10.68 -33.58 -27.86
CA LEU A 95 11.08 -34.14 -26.58
C LEU A 95 12.36 -35.00 -26.72
N GLN A 96 12.43 -35.87 -27.73
CA GLN A 96 13.65 -36.67 -28.00
C GLN A 96 14.87 -35.80 -28.31
N LEU A 97 14.69 -34.73 -29.09
CA LEU A 97 15.76 -33.78 -29.35
C LEU A 97 16.20 -33.04 -28.08
N ALA A 98 15.28 -32.74 -27.17
CA ALA A 98 15.59 -32.12 -25.88
C ALA A 98 16.34 -33.08 -24.95
N GLU A 99 15.98 -34.35 -24.93
CA GLU A 99 16.69 -35.40 -24.18
C GLU A 99 18.12 -35.57 -24.70
N LEU A 100 18.30 -35.61 -26.02
CA LEU A 100 19.64 -35.62 -26.65
C LEU A 100 20.42 -34.33 -26.34
N ALA A 101 19.77 -33.18 -26.41
CA ALA A 101 20.37 -31.89 -26.08
C ALA A 101 20.85 -31.83 -24.61
N GLY A 102 20.11 -32.44 -23.69
CA GLY A 102 20.52 -32.61 -22.30
C GLY A 102 21.69 -33.59 -22.14
N LYS A 103 21.66 -34.73 -22.85
CA LYS A 103 22.73 -35.74 -22.84
C LYS A 103 24.07 -35.19 -23.34
N TYR A 104 24.04 -34.32 -24.35
CA TYR A 104 25.24 -33.72 -24.94
C TYR A 104 25.56 -32.32 -24.39
N HIS A 105 24.90 -31.91 -23.30
CA HIS A 105 25.18 -30.65 -22.58
C HIS A 105 25.15 -29.39 -23.45
N THR A 106 24.20 -29.35 -24.39
CA THR A 106 23.93 -28.14 -25.18
C THR A 106 23.59 -26.97 -24.25
N LYS A 107 23.99 -25.75 -24.62
CA LYS A 107 23.84 -24.57 -23.78
C LYS A 107 22.41 -24.06 -23.74
N ARG A 108 21.74 -24.05 -24.90
CA ARG A 108 20.37 -23.53 -25.03
C ARG A 108 19.51 -24.41 -25.92
N PHE A 109 18.26 -24.58 -25.51
CA PHE A 109 17.26 -25.31 -26.27
C PHE A 109 16.03 -24.42 -26.52
N PHE A 110 15.69 -24.23 -27.80
CA PHE A 110 14.57 -23.41 -28.25
C PHE A 110 13.50 -24.28 -28.89
N VAL A 111 12.23 -24.06 -28.55
CA VAL A 111 11.11 -24.81 -29.12
C VAL A 111 9.93 -23.91 -29.47
N ILE A 112 9.30 -24.17 -30.62
CA ILE A 112 8.03 -23.54 -30.99
C ILE A 112 6.86 -24.29 -30.34
N SER A 113 6.19 -23.60 -29.44
CA SER A 113 4.91 -23.96 -28.87
C SER A 113 3.79 -23.13 -29.50
N ALA A 114 2.73 -22.84 -28.76
CA ALA A 114 1.58 -22.09 -29.24
C ALA A 114 0.98 -21.19 -28.15
N MET A 115 0.39 -20.09 -28.58
CA MET A 115 -0.50 -19.32 -27.72
C MET A 115 -1.63 -20.20 -27.18
N GLY A 116 -1.81 -20.19 -25.85
CA GLY A 116 -2.81 -21.02 -25.17
C GLY A 116 -2.42 -22.49 -24.99
N ALA A 117 -1.13 -22.82 -25.05
CA ALA A 117 -0.61 -24.12 -24.64
C ALA A 117 -0.89 -24.35 -23.14
N ASP A 118 -1.62 -25.44 -22.85
CA ASP A 118 -2.06 -25.83 -21.52
C ASP A 118 -2.40 -27.33 -21.55
N ARG A 119 -1.77 -28.14 -20.70
CA ARG A 119 -1.97 -29.60 -20.63
C ARG A 119 -3.42 -29.97 -20.28
N GLU A 120 -4.11 -29.10 -19.56
CA GLU A 120 -5.52 -29.30 -19.18
C GLU A 120 -6.50 -28.78 -20.25
N SER A 121 -5.99 -28.28 -21.39
CA SER A 121 -6.83 -27.74 -22.45
C SER A 121 -7.74 -28.80 -23.05
N ARG A 122 -9.01 -28.43 -23.29
CA ARG A 122 -9.97 -29.25 -24.05
C ARG A 122 -9.67 -29.28 -25.55
N PHE A 123 -8.79 -28.40 -26.04
CA PHE A 123 -8.38 -28.35 -27.44
C PHE A 123 -7.11 -29.18 -27.64
N PHE A 124 -7.22 -30.26 -28.42
CA PHE A 124 -6.13 -31.22 -28.64
C PHE A 124 -4.79 -30.57 -29.04
N TYR A 125 -4.81 -29.53 -29.88
CA TYR A 125 -3.61 -28.80 -30.28
C TYR A 125 -2.90 -28.13 -29.08
N SER A 126 -3.65 -27.32 -28.31
CA SER A 126 -3.17 -26.66 -27.09
C SER A 126 -2.76 -27.63 -25.99
N GLN A 127 -3.48 -28.76 -25.88
CA GLN A 127 -3.16 -29.84 -24.95
C GLN A 127 -1.82 -30.50 -25.27
N VAL A 128 -1.58 -30.84 -26.54
CA VAL A 128 -0.31 -31.46 -26.96
C VAL A 128 0.86 -30.50 -26.75
N LYS A 129 0.68 -29.22 -27.08
CA LYS A 129 1.71 -28.19 -26.84
C LYS A 129 1.95 -27.94 -25.35
N GLY A 130 0.90 -27.87 -24.52
CA GLY A 130 1.06 -27.74 -23.07
C GLY A 130 1.73 -28.95 -22.43
N THR A 131 1.36 -30.16 -22.86
CA THR A 131 2.03 -31.39 -22.41
C THR A 131 3.51 -31.40 -22.80
N LEU A 132 3.87 -30.95 -24.02
CA LEU A 132 5.26 -30.82 -24.43
C LEU A 132 6.03 -29.87 -23.50
N GLU A 133 5.47 -28.70 -23.22
CA GLU A 133 6.13 -27.71 -22.37
C GLU A 133 6.40 -28.28 -20.96
N ASP A 134 5.41 -28.92 -20.35
CA ASP A 134 5.57 -29.57 -19.04
C ASP A 134 6.69 -30.63 -19.07
N SER A 135 6.73 -31.45 -20.12
CA SER A 135 7.75 -32.49 -20.30
C SER A 135 9.16 -31.90 -20.49
N LEU A 136 9.29 -30.80 -21.23
CA LEU A 136 10.57 -30.13 -21.44
C LEU A 136 11.08 -29.44 -20.16
N MET A 137 10.20 -28.81 -19.38
CA MET A 137 10.57 -28.21 -18.09
C MET A 137 11.09 -29.27 -17.12
N ALA A 138 10.53 -30.49 -17.15
CA ALA A 138 10.97 -31.58 -16.29
C ALA A 138 12.40 -32.08 -16.61
N LEU A 139 12.94 -31.81 -17.81
CA LEU A 139 14.30 -32.21 -18.19
C LEU A 139 15.38 -31.33 -17.56
N ASN A 140 15.03 -30.18 -16.96
CA ASN A 140 15.96 -29.25 -16.30
C ASN A 140 17.19 -28.89 -17.18
N LEU A 141 16.95 -28.58 -18.45
CA LEU A 141 18.01 -28.15 -19.36
C LEU A 141 18.69 -26.86 -18.87
N PRO A 142 20.00 -26.64 -19.15
CA PRO A 142 20.73 -25.46 -18.69
C PRO A 142 20.06 -24.12 -19.06
N SER A 143 19.50 -24.05 -20.27
CA SER A 143 18.59 -22.98 -20.69
C SER A 143 17.53 -23.52 -21.64
N LEU A 144 16.25 -23.32 -21.29
CA LEU A 144 15.10 -23.72 -22.09
C LEU A 144 14.28 -22.49 -22.50
N HIS A 145 14.06 -22.31 -23.79
CA HIS A 145 13.31 -21.20 -24.37
C HIS A 145 12.08 -21.70 -25.12
N ILE A 146 10.90 -21.41 -24.59
CA ILE A 146 9.61 -21.81 -25.16
C ILE A 146 8.99 -20.60 -25.85
N ILE A 147 8.76 -20.71 -27.15
CA ILE A 147 8.25 -19.61 -27.99
C ILE A 147 6.77 -19.87 -28.29
N ARG A 148 5.88 -18.97 -27.84
CA ARG A 148 4.41 -19.11 -27.99
C ARG A 148 3.85 -18.04 -28.94
N PRO A 149 4.07 -18.16 -30.27
CA PRO A 149 3.52 -17.21 -31.22
C PRO A 149 1.98 -17.35 -31.31
N SER A 150 1.33 -16.29 -31.77
CA SER A 150 -0.08 -16.31 -32.18
C SER A 150 -0.23 -16.88 -33.61
N LEU A 151 -1.23 -16.42 -34.37
CA LEU A 151 -1.40 -16.82 -35.76
C LEU A 151 -0.23 -16.34 -36.63
N LEU A 152 0.49 -17.28 -37.24
CA LEU A 152 1.64 -16.98 -38.09
C LEU A 152 1.23 -16.55 -39.51
N THR A 153 1.68 -15.37 -39.94
CA THR A 153 1.58 -14.87 -41.32
C THR A 153 2.93 -14.98 -42.06
N GLY A 154 2.89 -14.93 -43.40
CA GLY A 154 4.08 -15.01 -44.28
C GLY A 154 3.87 -15.87 -45.53
N ASP A 155 4.71 -15.65 -46.55
CA ASP A 155 4.59 -16.32 -47.85
C ASP A 155 4.84 -17.84 -47.77
N ARG A 156 3.82 -18.63 -48.16
CA ARG A 156 3.89 -20.10 -48.25
C ARG A 156 3.66 -20.58 -49.68
N TYR A 157 4.44 -21.59 -50.09
CA TYR A 157 4.28 -22.30 -51.35
C TYR A 157 3.28 -23.49 -51.30
N GLU A 158 2.54 -23.71 -50.21
CA GLU A 158 1.55 -24.80 -50.12
C GLU A 158 0.24 -24.39 -49.41
N PHE A 159 -0.86 -24.75 -50.07
CA PHE A 159 -2.26 -24.38 -49.81
C PHE A 159 -2.84 -25.06 -48.56
N ARG A 160 -3.49 -24.29 -47.66
CA ARG A 160 -4.44 -24.84 -46.68
C ARG A 160 -5.86 -24.33 -46.94
N LEU A 161 -6.62 -25.15 -47.67
CA LEU A 161 -8.08 -25.24 -47.52
C LEU A 161 -8.42 -25.60 -46.06
N GLY A 162 -8.96 -24.63 -45.36
CA GLY A 162 -9.24 -24.59 -43.93
C GLY A 162 -9.60 -23.16 -43.49
N GLU A 163 -9.26 -22.18 -44.32
CA GLU A 163 -9.77 -20.82 -44.29
C GLU A 163 -11.06 -20.73 -45.11
N LYS A 164 -12.19 -20.88 -44.43
CA LYS A 164 -13.44 -20.19 -44.82
C LYS A 164 -14.27 -19.73 -43.63
N SER A 165 -13.82 -19.99 -42.40
CA SER A 165 -14.45 -19.51 -41.17
C SER A 165 -13.65 -18.39 -40.48
N ALA A 166 -12.41 -18.13 -40.91
CA ALA A 166 -11.55 -17.10 -40.33
C ALA A 166 -11.14 -15.99 -41.33
N GLU A 167 -11.10 -16.28 -42.63
CA GLU A 167 -10.81 -15.27 -43.68
C GLU A 167 -11.97 -14.31 -43.94
N LEU A 168 -13.20 -14.62 -43.49
CA LEU A 168 -14.33 -13.68 -43.62
C LEU A 168 -14.42 -12.65 -42.48
N ILE A 169 -13.47 -12.63 -41.55
CA ILE A 169 -13.45 -11.66 -40.43
C ILE A 169 -12.12 -10.88 -40.35
N SER A 170 -11.05 -11.27 -41.07
CA SER A 170 -9.70 -10.74 -40.80
C SER A 170 -9.16 -9.64 -41.74
N ARG A 171 -9.93 -9.10 -42.69
CA ARG A 171 -9.58 -7.82 -43.35
C ARG A 171 -10.87 -7.01 -43.59
N PRO A 172 -11.22 -6.04 -42.72
CA PRO A 172 -10.37 -5.04 -42.06
C PRO A 172 -10.54 -5.01 -40.54
N LEU A 173 -9.80 -5.85 -39.79
CA LEU A 173 -9.89 -5.89 -38.32
C LEU A 173 -8.54 -5.81 -37.58
N SER A 174 -7.41 -5.61 -38.26
CA SER A 174 -6.13 -5.37 -37.57
C SER A 174 -6.12 -4.05 -36.79
N GLY A 175 -6.91 -3.06 -37.21
CA GLY A 175 -7.10 -1.79 -36.50
C GLY A 175 -8.17 -1.81 -35.39
N LEU A 176 -8.81 -2.95 -35.13
CA LEU A 176 -9.95 -3.07 -34.19
C LEU A 176 -9.69 -4.02 -33.02
N MET A 177 -8.51 -4.65 -32.96
CA MET A 177 -8.10 -5.52 -31.85
C MET A 177 -7.21 -4.73 -30.87
N SER A 178 -7.84 -3.91 -30.02
CA SER A 178 -7.21 -3.22 -28.89
C SER A 178 -7.66 -3.82 -27.56
N GLY A 179 -6.77 -3.89 -26.56
CA GLY A 179 -7.07 -4.42 -25.23
C GLY A 179 -6.85 -5.94 -25.12
N ARG A 180 -7.72 -6.68 -24.41
CA ARG A 180 -7.54 -8.14 -24.12
C ARG A 180 -7.35 -9.05 -25.34
N LEU A 181 -7.67 -8.57 -26.55
CA LEU A 181 -7.53 -9.29 -27.82
C LEU A 181 -6.19 -9.04 -28.54
N GLU A 182 -5.36 -8.13 -28.03
CA GLU A 182 -4.08 -7.72 -28.61
C GLU A 182 -3.07 -8.88 -28.69
N LYS A 183 -3.02 -9.75 -27.68
CA LYS A 183 -2.23 -10.98 -27.68
C LYS A 183 -2.54 -11.96 -28.82
N TYR A 184 -3.70 -11.80 -29.49
CA TYR A 184 -4.10 -12.61 -30.64
C TYR A 184 -3.72 -11.96 -31.99
N LYS A 185 -3.06 -10.79 -32.00
CA LYS A 185 -2.55 -10.15 -33.21
C LYS A 185 -1.63 -11.11 -33.97
N PRO A 186 -1.88 -11.38 -35.26
CA PRO A 186 -1.02 -12.24 -36.05
C PRO A 186 0.43 -11.70 -36.07
N ILE A 187 1.39 -12.61 -36.06
CA ILE A 187 2.82 -12.28 -36.12
C ILE A 187 3.46 -12.89 -37.36
N GLU A 188 4.24 -12.10 -38.09
CA GLU A 188 5.00 -12.60 -39.24
C GLU A 188 6.05 -13.62 -38.77
N ALA A 189 6.22 -14.69 -39.54
CA ALA A 189 7.18 -15.73 -39.16
C ALA A 189 8.65 -15.27 -39.22
N SER A 190 8.96 -14.26 -40.03
CA SER A 190 10.27 -13.59 -39.98
C SER A 190 10.49 -12.91 -38.63
N ALA A 191 9.48 -12.18 -38.13
CA ALA A 191 9.57 -11.51 -36.83
C ALA A 191 9.82 -12.49 -35.67
N VAL A 192 9.17 -13.67 -35.69
CA VAL A 192 9.44 -14.73 -34.71
C VAL A 192 10.85 -15.28 -34.84
N ALA A 193 11.34 -15.50 -36.06
CA ALA A 193 12.70 -16.00 -36.30
C ALA A 193 13.78 -15.02 -35.83
N GLU A 194 13.59 -13.72 -36.09
CA GLU A 194 14.50 -12.67 -35.66
C GLU A 194 14.53 -12.52 -34.13
N ALA A 195 13.35 -12.59 -33.49
CA ALA A 195 13.27 -12.62 -32.04
C ALA A 195 14.00 -13.84 -31.45
N MET A 196 13.83 -15.03 -32.03
CA MET A 196 14.54 -16.24 -31.61
C MET A 196 16.06 -16.12 -31.76
N ALA A 197 16.54 -15.57 -32.87
CA ALA A 197 17.96 -15.32 -33.09
C ALA A 197 18.51 -14.31 -32.07
N ALA A 198 17.77 -13.23 -31.78
CA ALA A 198 18.16 -12.25 -30.78
C ALA A 198 18.22 -12.84 -29.35
N ILE A 199 17.26 -13.69 -28.99
CA ILE A 199 17.28 -14.38 -27.68
C ILE A 199 18.51 -15.27 -27.56
N ALA A 200 18.92 -15.96 -28.63
CA ALA A 200 20.13 -16.80 -28.64
C ALA A 200 21.45 -16.03 -28.44
N ARG A 201 21.43 -14.70 -28.53
CA ARG A 201 22.56 -13.82 -28.20
C ARG A 201 22.69 -13.57 -26.69
N THR A 202 21.67 -13.90 -25.91
CA THR A 202 21.62 -13.62 -24.47
C THR A 202 22.17 -14.79 -23.65
N ASP A 203 22.85 -14.49 -22.53
CA ASP A 203 23.39 -15.49 -21.60
C ASP A 203 22.38 -15.89 -20.51
N SER A 204 21.11 -16.03 -20.89
CA SER A 204 20.04 -16.48 -20.01
C SER A 204 20.20 -17.94 -19.59
N THR A 205 19.93 -18.25 -18.31
CA THR A 205 19.88 -19.62 -17.76
C THR A 205 18.47 -19.92 -17.24
N GLY A 206 18.13 -21.20 -17.11
CA GLY A 206 16.80 -21.64 -16.64
C GLY A 206 15.72 -21.65 -17.73
N THR A 207 14.46 -21.70 -17.34
CA THR A 207 13.31 -21.79 -18.27
C THR A 207 12.68 -20.42 -18.53
N HIS A 208 12.51 -20.08 -19.81
CA HIS A 208 11.91 -18.83 -20.26
C HIS A 208 10.78 -19.11 -21.25
N ILE A 209 9.64 -18.44 -21.07
CA ILE A 209 8.49 -18.53 -21.97
C ILE A 209 8.24 -17.16 -22.59
N TYR A 210 8.30 -17.09 -23.92
CA TYR A 210 8.09 -15.85 -24.68
C TYR A 210 6.71 -15.88 -25.32
N THR A 211 5.84 -14.97 -24.90
CA THR A 211 4.49 -14.82 -25.43
C THR A 211 4.51 -14.05 -26.76
N ASN A 212 3.38 -14.06 -27.48
CA ASN A 212 3.25 -13.30 -28.73
C ASN A 212 3.58 -11.80 -28.57
N ASP A 213 3.21 -11.21 -27.44
CA ASP A 213 3.48 -9.80 -27.15
C ASP A 213 4.98 -9.56 -26.92
N ASP A 214 5.67 -10.51 -26.26
CA ASP A 214 7.12 -10.45 -26.08
C ASP A 214 7.84 -10.53 -27.44
N LEU A 215 7.36 -11.37 -28.35
CA LEU A 215 7.93 -11.49 -29.70
C LEU A 215 7.74 -10.20 -30.51
N HIS A 216 6.58 -9.55 -30.44
CA HIS A 216 6.37 -8.24 -31.07
C HIS A 216 7.25 -7.15 -30.45
N ARG A 217 7.43 -7.14 -29.12
CA ARG A 217 8.31 -6.18 -28.44
C ARG A 217 9.77 -6.37 -28.83
N ILE A 218 10.26 -7.61 -28.84
CA ILE A 218 11.63 -7.93 -29.25
C ILE A 218 11.82 -7.51 -30.72
N TYR A 219 10.90 -7.87 -31.61
CA TYR A 219 10.96 -7.48 -33.02
C TYR A 219 10.97 -5.96 -33.22
N ASN A 220 10.05 -5.23 -32.57
CA ASN A 220 9.96 -3.78 -32.67
C ASN A 220 11.23 -3.10 -32.13
N ALA A 221 11.79 -3.61 -31.04
CA ALA A 221 13.05 -3.12 -30.47
C ALA A 221 14.24 -3.33 -31.42
N LEU A 222 14.33 -4.49 -32.10
CA LEU A 222 15.37 -4.78 -33.08
C LEU A 222 15.33 -3.81 -34.28
N HIS A 223 14.15 -3.30 -34.65
CA HIS A 223 13.96 -2.44 -35.82
C HIS A 223 13.83 -0.95 -35.49
N GLY A 224 14.02 -0.55 -34.22
CA GLY A 224 13.86 0.83 -33.80
C GLY A 224 12.46 1.40 -34.07
N ILE A 225 11.44 0.54 -34.14
CA ILE A 225 10.05 0.95 -34.35
C ILE A 225 9.54 1.52 -33.03
N THR A 226 9.71 2.81 -32.84
CA THR A 226 9.04 3.56 -31.79
C THR A 226 7.55 3.68 -32.15
N GLU A 227 6.72 2.85 -31.53
CA GLU A 227 5.27 3.04 -31.63
C GLU A 227 4.90 4.37 -30.97
N LYS A 228 4.27 5.26 -31.75
CA LYS A 228 3.56 6.43 -31.23
C LYS A 228 2.54 5.92 -30.22
N SER A 229 2.69 6.34 -28.97
CA SER A 229 1.77 6.00 -27.90
C SER A 229 0.40 6.66 -28.14
N GLU A 230 -0.50 5.96 -28.81
CA GLU A 230 -1.93 6.26 -28.80
C GLU A 230 -2.66 5.22 -27.97
N LYS A 231 -3.01 5.64 -26.74
CA LYS A 231 -4.21 5.27 -25.98
C LYS A 231 -4.73 3.84 -26.19
N THR A 232 -4.06 2.87 -25.57
CA THR A 232 -4.76 1.69 -25.05
C THR A 232 -5.46 2.11 -23.76
N SER A 233 -6.79 2.09 -23.78
CA SER A 233 -7.61 2.20 -22.58
C SER A 233 -7.30 0.99 -21.67
N GLY A 234 -6.57 1.21 -20.58
CA GLY A 234 -6.64 0.32 -19.41
C GLY A 234 -5.36 0.02 -18.62
N THR A 235 -4.16 0.42 -19.03
CA THR A 235 -2.97 0.26 -18.16
C THR A 235 -2.09 1.50 -18.26
N GLY A 236 -2.10 2.32 -17.21
CA GLY A 236 -1.17 3.43 -17.05
C GLY A 236 0.29 2.97 -17.00
N ARG A 237 1.23 3.94 -17.08
CA ARG A 237 2.68 3.77 -16.89
C ARG A 237 2.99 3.04 -15.58
N TYR A 238 2.31 3.40 -14.50
CA TYR A 238 2.47 2.77 -13.19
C TYR A 238 1.36 1.77 -12.91
N SER A 239 1.70 0.67 -12.23
CA SER A 239 0.69 -0.29 -11.77
C SER A 239 -0.14 0.31 -10.64
N MET A 240 -1.45 0.12 -10.69
CA MET A 240 -2.36 0.46 -9.59
C MET A 240 -2.49 -0.66 -8.55
N THR A 241 -1.72 -1.75 -8.66
CA THR A 241 -1.73 -2.87 -7.72
C THR A 241 -0.33 -3.11 -7.20
N TRP A 242 -0.21 -3.30 -5.88
CA TRP A 242 1.09 -3.59 -5.30
C TRP A 242 1.60 -4.98 -5.66
N ASP A 243 2.88 -5.24 -5.40
CA ASP A 243 3.48 -6.56 -5.46
C ASP A 243 3.81 -7.05 -4.04
N LEU A 244 3.06 -8.05 -3.57
CA LEU A 244 3.32 -8.73 -2.29
C LEU A 244 4.18 -10.00 -2.47
N ASP A 245 4.30 -10.53 -3.69
CA ASP A 245 5.14 -11.70 -3.95
C ASP A 245 6.63 -11.36 -3.81
N ALA A 246 6.99 -10.08 -4.01
CA ALA A 246 8.30 -9.54 -3.66
C ALA A 246 8.67 -9.69 -2.16
N ILE A 247 7.67 -9.83 -1.27
CA ILE A 247 7.89 -10.05 0.18
C ILE A 247 7.82 -11.55 0.49
N PHE A 248 6.67 -12.17 0.20
CA PHE A 248 6.43 -13.60 0.34
C PHE A 248 5.58 -14.11 -0.84
N PRO A 249 6.16 -14.92 -1.76
CA PRO A 249 5.44 -15.44 -2.92
C PRO A 249 4.27 -16.35 -2.56
N GLY A 250 3.12 -16.17 -3.20
CA GLY A 250 1.95 -17.06 -3.10
C GLY A 250 0.83 -16.57 -2.18
N GLY A 251 0.86 -15.29 -1.77
CA GLY A 251 -0.20 -14.65 -0.97
C GLY A 251 -0.54 -15.42 0.31
N SER A 252 -1.83 -15.59 0.59
CA SER A 252 -2.31 -16.34 1.78
C SER A 252 -2.03 -17.85 1.75
N SER A 253 -1.50 -18.36 0.64
CA SER A 253 -1.04 -19.75 0.49
C SER A 253 0.50 -19.85 0.42
N SER A 254 1.22 -18.76 0.76
CA SER A 254 2.67 -18.74 0.74
C SER A 254 3.27 -19.67 1.80
N ASN A 255 3.99 -20.70 1.33
CA ASN A 255 4.77 -21.58 2.21
C ASN A 255 5.92 -20.82 2.91
N GLN A 256 6.48 -19.79 2.25
CA GLN A 256 7.53 -18.98 2.84
C GLN A 256 7.00 -18.13 4.00
N PHE A 257 5.83 -17.50 3.82
CA PHE A 257 5.17 -16.76 4.89
C PHE A 257 4.82 -17.67 6.07
N GLU A 258 4.23 -18.85 5.80
CA GLU A 258 3.86 -19.80 6.84
C GLU A 258 5.07 -20.23 7.68
N GLN A 259 6.19 -20.56 7.02
CA GLN A 259 7.43 -20.88 7.73
C GLN A 259 7.98 -19.70 8.53
N PHE A 260 7.89 -18.48 7.98
CA PHE A 260 8.32 -17.27 8.67
C PHE A 260 7.47 -16.98 9.92
N LEU A 261 6.15 -17.19 9.84
CA LEU A 261 5.24 -17.07 10.97
C LEU A 261 5.54 -18.10 12.07
N VAL A 262 5.73 -19.37 11.70
CA VAL A 262 6.10 -20.43 12.66
C VAL A 262 7.44 -20.13 13.35
N ASN A 263 8.42 -19.63 12.61
CA ASN A 263 9.70 -19.21 13.18
C ASN A 263 9.52 -18.04 14.16
N THR A 264 8.65 -17.08 13.84
CA THR A 264 8.33 -15.94 14.70
C THR A 264 7.64 -16.39 16.00
N GLU A 265 6.68 -17.31 15.90
CA GLU A 265 6.01 -17.93 17.06
C GLU A 265 7.00 -18.70 17.95
N THR A 266 7.94 -19.42 17.33
CA THR A 266 9.01 -20.15 18.04
C THR A 266 9.97 -19.22 18.76
N ASP A 267 10.36 -18.12 18.11
CA ASP A 267 11.21 -17.10 18.72
C ASP A 267 10.53 -16.45 19.92
N LEU A 268 9.24 -16.13 19.81
CA LEU A 268 8.43 -15.60 20.92
C LEU A 268 8.39 -16.57 22.11
N ALA A 269 8.12 -17.85 21.87
CA ALA A 269 8.08 -18.87 22.92
C ALA A 269 9.45 -19.08 23.59
N THR A 270 10.52 -19.11 22.79
CA THR A 270 11.90 -19.24 23.29
C THR A 270 12.30 -18.02 24.11
N MET A 271 11.94 -16.82 23.64
CA MET A 271 12.23 -15.57 24.31
C MET A 271 11.52 -15.47 25.67
N LYS A 272 10.26 -15.94 25.75
CA LYS A 272 9.53 -16.05 27.02
C LYS A 272 10.31 -16.86 28.07
N LEU A 273 10.78 -18.05 27.71
CA LEU A 273 11.54 -18.91 28.63
C LEU A 273 12.84 -18.24 29.09
N LYS A 274 13.53 -17.52 28.19
CA LYS A 274 14.77 -16.80 28.53
C LYS A 274 14.52 -15.63 29.48
N LEU A 275 13.46 -14.86 29.26
CA LEU A 275 13.07 -13.77 30.16
C LEU A 275 12.70 -14.31 31.55
N GLU A 276 11.90 -15.37 31.60
CA GLU A 276 11.53 -16.03 32.87
C GLU A 276 12.75 -16.58 33.62
N GLN A 277 13.77 -17.07 32.91
CA GLN A 277 15.02 -17.53 33.52
C GLN A 277 15.86 -16.36 34.05
N ALA A 278 15.98 -15.28 33.27
CA ALA A 278 16.73 -14.09 33.68
C ALA A 278 16.08 -13.40 34.90
N GLN A 279 14.75 -13.33 34.94
CA GLN A 279 13.99 -12.71 36.03
C GLN A 279 14.09 -13.49 37.35
N LYS A 280 14.38 -14.80 37.31
CA LYS A 280 14.57 -15.64 38.52
C LYS A 280 15.92 -15.44 39.20
N LYS A 281 16.88 -14.75 38.57
CA LYS A 281 18.19 -14.51 39.18
C LYS A 281 18.06 -13.45 40.28
N GLU A 282 18.64 -13.72 41.46
CA GLU A 282 18.63 -12.77 42.58
C GLU A 282 19.30 -11.43 42.24
N THR A 283 20.40 -11.50 41.48
CA THR A 283 21.10 -10.34 40.93
C THR A 283 20.97 -10.32 39.42
N PRO A 284 20.49 -9.20 38.83
CA PRO A 284 20.34 -9.10 37.39
C PRO A 284 21.69 -9.03 36.69
N ASP A 285 21.82 -9.77 35.60
CA ASP A 285 22.97 -9.73 34.70
C ASP A 285 22.70 -8.71 33.58
N PHE A 286 23.42 -7.59 33.59
CA PHE A 286 23.17 -6.48 32.66
C PHE A 286 23.46 -6.83 31.20
N GLU A 287 24.49 -7.63 30.94
CA GLU A 287 24.84 -8.04 29.58
C GLU A 287 23.81 -9.03 29.02
N GLU A 288 23.32 -9.94 29.88
CA GLU A 288 22.21 -10.81 29.52
C GLU A 288 20.96 -9.99 29.18
N TRP A 289 20.54 -9.07 30.04
CA TRP A 289 19.36 -8.23 29.80
C TRP A 289 19.50 -7.36 28.56
N ALA A 290 20.67 -6.77 28.32
CA ALA A 290 20.94 -6.00 27.10
C ALA A 290 20.81 -6.88 25.85
N SER A 291 21.34 -8.10 25.88
CA SER A 291 21.19 -9.07 24.77
C SER A 291 19.72 -9.50 24.58
N LEU A 292 18.98 -9.68 25.67
CA LEU A 292 17.56 -10.04 25.62
C LEU A 292 16.72 -8.91 25.00
N ILE A 293 16.98 -7.66 25.34
CA ILE A 293 16.31 -6.49 24.74
C ILE A 293 16.65 -6.38 23.25
N GLU A 294 17.92 -6.54 22.86
CA GLU A 294 18.32 -6.56 21.45
C GLU A 294 17.59 -7.65 20.65
N ARG A 295 17.48 -8.86 21.19
CA ARG A 295 16.71 -9.95 20.58
C ARG A 295 15.22 -9.61 20.48
N LEU A 296 14.64 -8.94 21.47
CA LEU A 296 13.26 -8.48 21.43
C LEU A 296 13.03 -7.42 20.35
N GLN A 297 14.00 -6.56 20.06
CA GLN A 297 13.90 -5.63 18.92
C GLN A 297 13.77 -6.41 17.60
N ASN A 298 14.62 -7.42 17.40
CA ASN A 298 14.57 -8.29 16.22
C ASN A 298 13.26 -9.08 16.11
N ILE A 299 12.75 -9.63 17.22
CA ILE A 299 11.45 -10.30 17.25
C ILE A 299 10.32 -9.32 16.93
N GLY A 300 10.41 -8.09 17.45
CA GLY A 300 9.45 -7.02 17.16
C GLY A 300 9.35 -6.72 15.67
N MET A 301 10.49 -6.63 14.97
CA MET A 301 10.51 -6.49 13.51
C MET A 301 9.82 -7.65 12.80
N LYS A 302 10.06 -8.91 13.22
CA LYS A 302 9.38 -10.09 12.64
C LYS A 302 7.87 -10.06 12.87
N VAL A 303 7.44 -9.68 14.06
CA VAL A 303 6.01 -9.54 14.41
C VAL A 303 5.34 -8.45 13.56
N ARG A 304 6.04 -7.33 13.32
CA ARG A 304 5.57 -6.28 12.42
C ARG A 304 5.48 -6.76 10.97
N GLU A 305 6.50 -7.47 10.49
CA GLU A 305 6.55 -8.04 9.14
C GLU A 305 5.35 -8.97 8.87
N VAL A 306 5.06 -9.90 9.79
CA VAL A 306 3.90 -10.81 9.62
C VAL A 306 2.57 -10.07 9.67
N ASN A 307 2.44 -9.09 10.56
CA ASN A 307 1.23 -8.31 10.69
C ASN A 307 0.99 -7.45 9.44
N ALA A 308 2.04 -6.82 8.89
CA ALA A 308 1.98 -6.02 7.68
C ALA A 308 1.54 -6.86 6.48
N PHE A 309 2.13 -8.04 6.29
CA PHE A 309 1.78 -8.92 5.16
C PHE A 309 0.30 -9.35 5.21
N ILE A 310 -0.19 -9.83 6.35
CA ILE A 310 -1.59 -10.25 6.49
C ILE A 310 -2.56 -9.06 6.42
N SER A 311 -2.18 -7.90 6.94
CA SER A 311 -2.98 -6.67 6.80
C SER A 311 -3.13 -6.28 5.33
N CYS A 312 -2.07 -6.41 4.53
CA CYS A 312 -2.14 -6.19 3.09
C CYS A 312 -3.08 -7.20 2.41
N LEU A 313 -2.92 -8.51 2.67
CA LEU A 313 -3.77 -9.55 2.07
C LEU A 313 -5.26 -9.37 2.39
N THR A 314 -5.58 -9.09 3.67
CA THR A 314 -6.97 -8.87 4.10
C THR A 314 -7.55 -7.55 3.60
N ALA A 315 -6.71 -6.53 3.36
CA ALA A 315 -7.15 -5.26 2.79
C ALA A 315 -7.39 -5.34 1.28
N GLN A 316 -6.50 -6.01 0.54
CA GLN A 316 -6.65 -6.16 -0.91
C GLN A 316 -7.85 -7.05 -1.27
N ASP A 317 -8.16 -8.07 -0.46
CA ASP A 317 -9.32 -8.94 -0.68
C ASP A 317 -9.96 -9.37 0.65
N VAL A 318 -11.06 -8.71 1.03
CA VAL A 318 -11.83 -9.03 2.24
C VAL A 318 -12.53 -10.38 2.17
N THR A 319 -12.49 -11.07 1.03
CA THR A 319 -13.04 -12.42 0.84
C THR A 319 -11.99 -13.53 0.97
N ASP A 320 -10.72 -13.20 1.20
CA ASP A 320 -9.67 -14.20 1.44
C ASP A 320 -9.80 -14.82 2.85
N ASP A 321 -10.49 -15.96 2.93
CA ASP A 321 -10.73 -16.66 4.18
C ASP A 321 -9.45 -17.25 4.81
N LYS A 322 -8.43 -17.59 4.01
CA LYS A 322 -7.14 -18.05 4.54
C LYS A 322 -6.40 -16.89 5.22
N ALA A 323 -6.38 -15.71 4.60
CA ALA A 323 -5.79 -14.52 5.21
C ALA A 323 -6.49 -14.15 6.53
N LYS A 324 -7.82 -14.29 6.62
CA LYS A 324 -8.57 -14.08 7.88
C LYS A 324 -8.17 -15.07 8.97
N LEU A 325 -7.97 -16.34 8.65
CA LEU A 325 -7.50 -17.34 9.63
C LEU A 325 -6.09 -17.00 10.11
N LEU A 326 -5.19 -16.60 9.21
CA LEU A 326 -3.84 -16.16 9.55
C LEU A 326 -3.84 -14.85 10.38
N ALA A 327 -4.83 -13.98 10.20
CA ALA A 327 -4.99 -12.77 11.01
C ALA A 327 -5.17 -13.09 12.50
N GLY A 328 -5.81 -14.21 12.85
CA GLY A 328 -5.92 -14.68 14.23
C GLY A 328 -4.55 -15.00 14.84
N ARG A 329 -3.70 -15.73 14.10
CA ARG A 329 -2.34 -16.09 14.55
C ARG A 329 -1.42 -14.87 14.66
N THR A 330 -1.46 -13.96 13.70
CA THR A 330 -0.65 -12.72 13.77
C THR A 330 -1.07 -11.83 14.93
N LYS A 331 -2.38 -11.74 15.25
CA LYS A 331 -2.86 -11.04 16.46
C LYS A 331 -2.34 -11.71 17.74
N GLN A 332 -2.30 -13.05 17.79
CA GLN A 332 -1.74 -13.78 18.91
C GLN A 332 -0.22 -13.57 19.06
N ALA A 333 0.52 -13.51 17.95
CA ALA A 333 1.95 -13.17 17.96
C ALA A 333 2.19 -11.76 18.50
N GLY A 334 1.39 -10.77 18.07
CA GLY A 334 1.43 -9.41 18.61
C GLY A 334 1.14 -9.33 20.11
N SER A 335 0.11 -10.05 20.58
CA SER A 335 -0.21 -10.15 22.01
C SER A 335 0.93 -10.78 22.82
N SER A 336 1.49 -11.89 22.32
CA SER A 336 2.65 -12.54 22.94
C SER A 336 3.84 -11.59 23.03
N TYR A 337 4.14 -10.84 21.97
CA TYR A 337 5.22 -9.84 21.99
C TYR A 337 4.99 -8.76 23.06
N GLY A 338 3.77 -8.23 23.15
CA GLY A 338 3.41 -7.24 24.19
C GLY A 338 3.60 -7.76 25.62
N GLN A 339 3.33 -9.06 25.87
CA GLN A 339 3.60 -9.70 27.16
C GLN A 339 5.11 -9.74 27.46
N LEU A 340 5.96 -10.08 26.48
CA LEU A 340 7.41 -10.09 26.67
C LEU A 340 7.96 -8.69 26.99
N ILE A 341 7.44 -7.67 26.30
CA ILE A 341 7.77 -6.28 26.57
C ILE A 341 7.35 -5.88 27.99
N SER A 342 6.20 -6.35 28.48
CA SER A 342 5.76 -6.08 29.85
C SER A 342 6.70 -6.67 30.91
N VAL A 343 7.31 -7.84 30.64
CA VAL A 343 8.35 -8.42 31.51
C VAL A 343 9.61 -7.54 31.53
N VAL A 344 9.98 -6.95 30.38
CA VAL A 344 11.09 -5.98 30.34
C VAL A 344 10.74 -4.75 31.18
N ASP A 345 9.55 -4.17 30.99
CA ASP A 345 9.11 -2.99 31.75
C ASP A 345 9.18 -3.25 33.28
N GLU A 346 8.76 -4.44 33.73
CA GLU A 346 8.88 -4.88 35.13
C GLU A 346 10.34 -4.98 35.56
N GLN A 347 11.24 -5.53 34.75
CA GLN A 347 12.66 -5.58 35.10
C GLN A 347 13.28 -4.17 35.20
N LEU A 348 12.95 -3.25 34.29
CA LEU A 348 13.49 -1.88 34.32
C LEU A 348 13.08 -1.14 35.61
N LEU A 349 11.91 -1.46 36.15
CA LEU A 349 11.45 -0.96 37.44
C LEU A 349 12.27 -1.48 38.62
N HIS A 350 12.66 -2.76 38.58
CA HIS A 350 13.43 -3.39 39.66
C HIS A 350 14.88 -2.91 39.72
N PHE A 351 15.41 -2.33 38.64
CA PHE A 351 16.73 -1.69 38.68
C PHE A 351 16.73 -0.48 39.62
N THR A 352 17.59 -0.52 40.63
CA THR A 352 17.97 0.66 41.41
C THR A 352 18.60 1.72 40.49
N ASP A 353 18.63 2.98 40.92
CA ASP A 353 19.21 4.04 40.09
C ASP A 353 20.71 3.85 39.79
N ALA A 354 21.45 3.20 40.69
CA ALA A 354 22.84 2.82 40.44
C ALA A 354 22.94 1.73 39.36
N GLN A 355 22.11 0.69 39.46
CA GLN A 355 22.06 -0.40 38.47
C GLN A 355 21.59 0.11 37.10
N TRP A 356 20.59 1.01 37.08
CA TRP A 356 20.12 1.66 35.85
C TRP A 356 21.23 2.43 35.13
N LYS A 357 21.97 3.26 35.87
CA LYS A 357 23.12 4.00 35.33
C LYS A 357 24.20 3.08 34.78
N GLU A 358 24.40 1.91 35.38
CA GLU A 358 25.38 0.95 34.88
C GLU A 358 24.87 0.22 33.62
N PHE A 359 23.63 -0.29 33.68
CA PHE A 359 22.96 -0.97 32.56
C PHE A 359 22.94 -0.12 31.28
N THR A 360 22.63 1.16 31.43
CA THR A 360 22.53 2.10 30.32
C THR A 360 23.87 2.55 29.76
N LYS A 361 25.02 2.32 30.42
CA LYS A 361 26.34 2.67 29.84
C LYS A 361 26.71 1.85 28.62
N SER A 362 26.11 0.68 28.43
CA SER A 362 26.37 -0.15 27.26
C SER A 362 25.95 0.57 25.97
N GLY A 363 26.81 0.52 24.95
CA GLY A 363 26.59 1.27 23.70
C GLY A 363 25.25 0.95 23.03
N LYS A 364 24.83 -0.31 23.07
CA LYS A 364 23.54 -0.75 22.50
C LYS A 364 22.32 -0.18 23.22
N MET A 365 22.40 0.01 24.55
CA MET A 365 21.29 0.59 25.31
C MET A 365 21.24 2.10 25.15
N GLN A 366 22.38 2.76 24.89
CA GLN A 366 22.41 4.20 24.61
C GLN A 366 21.60 4.56 23.35
N GLU A 367 21.61 3.73 22.30
CA GLU A 367 20.87 3.99 21.06
C GLU A 367 19.33 3.97 21.23
N ILE A 368 18.85 3.34 22.31
CA ILE A 368 17.43 3.24 22.67
C ILE A 368 17.14 3.83 24.06
N LEU A 369 18.06 4.64 24.60
CA LEU A 369 18.00 5.11 25.99
C LEU A 369 16.70 5.85 26.26
N PHE A 370 16.33 6.78 25.37
CA PHE A 370 15.09 7.53 25.46
C PHE A 370 13.87 6.62 25.62
N ASN A 371 13.76 5.57 24.80
CA ASN A 371 12.63 4.64 24.83
C ASN A 371 12.61 3.81 26.12
N LEU A 372 13.78 3.42 26.63
CA LEU A 372 13.89 2.68 27.89
C LEU A 372 13.58 3.58 29.11
N GLU A 373 14.03 4.84 29.08
CA GLU A 373 13.72 5.84 30.11
C GLU A 373 12.22 6.14 30.15
N GLU A 374 11.61 6.38 28.99
CA GLU A 374 10.16 6.55 28.84
C GLU A 374 9.42 5.39 29.49
N ARG A 375 9.74 4.15 29.11
CA ARG A 375 9.13 2.95 29.69
C ARG A 375 9.31 2.87 31.20
N ARG A 376 10.53 3.07 31.71
CA ARG A 376 10.82 3.03 33.14
C ARG A 376 10.06 4.10 33.91
N ASN A 377 9.93 5.30 33.35
CA ASN A 377 9.19 6.40 33.98
C ASN A 377 7.68 6.14 34.01
N ILE A 378 7.10 5.66 32.90
CA ILE A 378 5.68 5.28 32.84
C ILE A 378 5.39 4.18 33.86
N ALA A 379 6.25 3.18 33.94
CA ALA A 379 6.08 2.07 34.85
C ALA A 379 6.14 2.52 36.32
N LYS A 380 6.93 3.55 36.67
CA LYS A 380 7.02 4.09 38.04
C LYS A 380 5.73 4.75 38.53
N GLU A 381 4.89 5.21 37.59
CA GLU A 381 3.62 5.87 37.90
C GLU A 381 2.42 4.93 37.94
N LYS A 382 2.64 3.64 37.66
CA LYS A 382 1.62 2.60 37.75
C LYS A 382 1.47 2.10 39.19
N LEU A 383 0.41 1.36 39.43
CA LEU A 383 0.21 0.64 40.68
C LEU A 383 1.23 -0.53 40.82
N PRO A 384 1.37 -1.09 42.04
CA PRO A 384 2.07 -2.36 42.23
C PRO A 384 1.61 -3.45 41.24
N SER A 385 2.54 -4.34 40.86
CA SER A 385 2.37 -5.33 39.79
C SER A 385 1.12 -6.19 39.95
N ASP A 386 0.81 -6.64 41.17
CA ASP A 386 -0.38 -7.44 41.48
C ASP A 386 -1.70 -6.70 41.18
N LYS A 387 -1.76 -5.39 41.49
CA LYS A 387 -2.93 -4.54 41.22
C LYS A 387 -3.06 -4.20 39.75
N GLU A 388 -1.97 -3.90 39.06
CA GLU A 388 -2.02 -3.67 37.60
C GLU A 388 -2.44 -4.95 36.87
N GLN A 389 -1.93 -6.12 37.27
CA GLN A 389 -2.38 -7.40 36.71
C GLN A 389 -3.87 -7.63 36.93
N LEU A 390 -4.40 -7.32 38.12
CA LEU A 390 -5.83 -7.40 38.39
C LEU A 390 -6.63 -6.45 37.47
N ILE A 391 -6.20 -5.19 37.31
CA ILE A 391 -6.84 -4.24 36.40
C ILE A 391 -6.82 -4.77 34.96
N GLN A 392 -5.71 -5.34 34.51
CA GLN A 392 -5.58 -5.92 33.17
C GLN A 392 -6.49 -7.14 32.94
N GLN A 393 -6.75 -7.94 33.98
CA GLN A 393 -7.72 -9.04 33.88
C GLN A 393 -9.15 -8.52 33.84
N LEU A 394 -9.49 -7.55 34.71
CA LEU A 394 -10.82 -6.98 34.81
C LEU A 394 -11.19 -6.08 33.62
N MET A 395 -10.23 -5.45 32.94
CA MET A 395 -10.52 -4.56 31.82
C MET A 395 -11.08 -5.29 30.59
N VAL A 396 -10.91 -6.61 30.49
CA VAL A 396 -11.53 -7.40 29.41
C VAL A 396 -13.05 -7.24 29.45
N ASP A 397 -13.67 -7.55 30.59
CA ASP A 397 -15.13 -7.49 30.76
C ASP A 397 -15.62 -6.12 31.26
N GLY A 398 -14.79 -5.40 32.02
CA GLY A 398 -15.15 -4.13 32.65
C GLY A 398 -14.89 -2.88 31.81
N TYR A 399 -14.19 -3.02 30.68
CA TYR A 399 -13.77 -1.87 29.86
C TYR A 399 -13.85 -2.18 28.35
N HIS A 400 -13.15 -3.19 27.85
CA HIS A 400 -13.15 -3.56 26.42
C HIS A 400 -14.53 -4.01 25.93
N ALA A 401 -15.25 -4.78 26.75
CA ALA A 401 -16.61 -5.22 26.41
C ALA A 401 -17.58 -4.05 26.11
N TRP A 402 -17.40 -2.87 26.73
CA TRP A 402 -18.22 -1.69 26.43
C TRP A 402 -17.91 -1.09 25.06
N GLY A 403 -16.64 -1.05 24.67
CA GLY A 403 -16.23 -0.68 23.30
C GLY A 403 -16.75 -1.69 22.25
N ASP A 404 -16.73 -2.98 22.59
CA ASP A 404 -17.29 -4.03 21.72
C ASP A 404 -18.83 -3.95 21.64
N LEU A 405 -19.49 -3.55 22.71
CA LEU A 405 -20.92 -3.27 22.72
C LEU A 405 -21.26 -2.10 21.78
N TYR A 406 -20.49 -1.00 21.84
CA TYR A 406 -20.63 0.11 20.89
C TYR A 406 -20.56 -0.40 19.44
N ASN A 407 -19.53 -1.19 19.10
CA ASN A 407 -19.36 -1.75 17.76
C ASN A 407 -20.54 -2.65 17.35
N THR A 408 -21.05 -3.44 18.30
CA THR A 408 -22.22 -4.31 18.09
C THR A 408 -23.48 -3.51 17.78
N ILE A 409 -23.75 -2.42 18.53
CA ILE A 409 -24.89 -1.54 18.30
C ILE A 409 -24.77 -0.86 16.92
N VAL A 410 -23.62 -0.26 16.61
CA VAL A 410 -23.40 0.39 15.31
C VAL A 410 -23.55 -0.61 14.14
N GLY A 411 -23.07 -1.85 14.31
CA GLY A 411 -23.17 -2.90 13.30
C GLY A 411 -24.60 -3.30 12.94
N ARG A 412 -25.55 -3.23 13.90
CA ARG A 412 -26.97 -3.53 13.66
C ARG A 412 -27.78 -2.35 13.13
N MET A 413 -27.34 -1.11 13.40
CA MET A 413 -28.09 0.09 13.04
C MET A 413 -28.37 0.18 11.55
N LYS A 414 -29.57 0.69 11.23
CA LYS A 414 -29.99 1.02 9.85
C LYS A 414 -30.53 2.44 9.81
N VAL A 415 -30.15 3.15 8.76
CA VAL A 415 -30.65 4.49 8.45
C VAL A 415 -31.59 4.37 7.26
N GLU A 416 -32.86 4.70 7.47
CA GLU A 416 -33.87 4.66 6.41
C GLU A 416 -33.83 5.97 5.60
N ILE A 417 -33.41 5.90 4.34
CA ILE A 417 -33.32 7.06 3.46
C ILE A 417 -34.31 6.89 2.30
N ARG A 418 -35.07 7.94 1.99
CA ARG A 418 -36.03 7.95 0.88
C ARG A 418 -35.33 8.45 -0.38
N GLU A 419 -35.19 7.58 -1.37
CA GLU A 419 -34.62 7.92 -2.67
C GLU A 419 -35.66 7.72 -3.78
N LYS A 420 -35.95 8.77 -4.55
CA LYS A 420 -36.92 8.72 -5.66
C LYS A 420 -38.28 8.12 -5.25
N GLY A 421 -38.72 8.43 -4.02
CA GLY A 421 -39.98 7.93 -3.45
C GLY A 421 -39.91 6.54 -2.79
N VAL A 422 -38.80 5.81 -2.92
CA VAL A 422 -38.63 4.47 -2.34
C VAL A 422 -37.80 4.56 -1.07
N LYS A 423 -38.28 3.92 0.01
CA LYS A 423 -37.51 3.77 1.25
C LYS A 423 -36.43 2.69 1.06
N LYS A 424 -35.19 3.03 1.38
CA LYS A 424 -34.07 2.11 1.38
C LYS A 424 -33.38 2.15 2.73
N GLN A 425 -32.90 0.99 3.19
CA GLN A 425 -32.17 0.85 4.43
C GLN A 425 -30.68 0.84 4.14
N TYR A 426 -29.93 1.74 4.77
CA TYR A 426 -28.48 1.85 4.64
C TYR A 426 -27.81 1.50 5.96
N SER A 427 -26.58 0.97 5.90
CA SER A 427 -25.73 1.00 7.09
C SER A 427 -25.38 2.45 7.46
N VAL A 428 -24.96 2.66 8.70
CA VAL A 428 -24.49 3.98 9.18
C VAL A 428 -23.41 4.56 8.27
N GLY A 429 -22.41 3.76 7.86
CA GLY A 429 -21.34 4.21 6.97
C GLY A 429 -21.85 4.58 5.57
N GLN A 430 -22.77 3.79 5.01
CA GLN A 430 -23.38 4.11 3.70
C GLN A 430 -24.22 5.38 3.75
N ALA A 431 -24.92 5.63 4.86
CA ALA A 431 -25.68 6.86 5.07
C ALA A 431 -24.74 8.07 5.22
N ALA A 432 -23.66 7.94 5.99
CA ALA A 432 -22.66 9.00 6.18
C ALA A 432 -22.04 9.45 4.84
N ASN A 433 -21.73 8.52 3.93
CA ASN A 433 -21.21 8.85 2.59
C ASN A 433 -22.18 9.70 1.74
N LYS A 434 -23.48 9.72 2.07
CA LYS A 434 -24.47 10.54 1.37
C LYS A 434 -24.57 11.97 1.91
N LEU A 435 -23.94 12.26 3.05
CA LEU A 435 -23.86 13.62 3.61
C LEU A 435 -22.96 14.54 2.78
N THR A 436 -22.19 14.02 1.81
CA THR A 436 -21.37 14.81 0.88
C THR A 436 -22.02 14.99 -0.49
N ASP A 437 -23.30 14.61 -0.64
CA ASP A 437 -24.02 14.74 -1.92
C ASP A 437 -24.05 16.21 -2.39
N LYS A 438 -23.86 16.43 -3.69
CA LYS A 438 -23.89 17.77 -4.31
C LYS A 438 -25.26 18.45 -4.12
N ASN A 439 -26.33 17.67 -3.96
CA ASN A 439 -27.67 18.18 -3.72
C ASN A 439 -27.93 18.36 -2.21
N ARG A 440 -28.08 19.62 -1.81
CA ARG A 440 -28.38 20.00 -0.42
C ARG A 440 -29.62 19.33 0.15
N ASN A 441 -30.68 19.14 -0.64
CA ASN A 441 -31.90 18.49 -0.17
C ASN A 441 -31.67 17.02 0.19
N VAL A 442 -30.74 16.35 -0.51
CA VAL A 442 -30.31 15.00 -0.17
C VAL A 442 -29.53 15.05 1.14
N ARG A 443 -28.52 15.93 1.27
CA ARG A 443 -27.73 16.06 2.50
C ARG A 443 -28.61 16.31 3.73
N ARG A 444 -29.53 17.27 3.65
CA ARG A 444 -30.48 17.59 4.73
C ARG A 444 -31.35 16.39 5.10
N HIS A 445 -32.02 15.77 4.11
CA HIS A 445 -32.85 14.59 4.36
C HIS A 445 -32.04 13.46 5.01
N VAL A 446 -30.82 13.21 4.52
CA VAL A 446 -29.93 12.18 5.07
C VAL A 446 -29.52 12.54 6.50
N PHE A 447 -29.15 13.79 6.78
CA PHE A 447 -28.77 14.26 8.11
C PHE A 447 -29.91 14.08 9.11
N GLU A 448 -31.14 14.49 8.77
CA GLU A 448 -32.32 14.31 9.62
C GLU A 448 -32.57 12.83 9.96
N GLN A 449 -32.44 11.93 8.98
CA GLN A 449 -32.61 10.49 9.23
C GLN A 449 -31.42 9.89 10.00
N PHE A 450 -30.23 10.43 9.80
CA PHE A 450 -29.02 10.01 10.49
C PHE A 450 -29.09 10.37 11.98
N GLU A 451 -29.37 11.63 12.33
CA GLU A 451 -29.59 12.07 13.71
C GLU A 451 -30.68 11.24 14.39
N LYS A 452 -31.80 11.00 13.70
CA LYS A 452 -32.88 10.17 14.24
C LYS A 452 -32.43 8.74 14.53
N ALA A 453 -31.62 8.13 13.65
CA ALA A 453 -31.13 6.77 13.85
C ALA A 453 -30.21 6.68 15.07
N TRP A 454 -29.32 7.66 15.27
CA TRP A 454 -28.46 7.73 16.45
C TRP A 454 -29.22 8.02 17.73
N GLU A 455 -30.19 8.94 17.68
CA GLU A 455 -31.04 9.29 18.80
C GLU A 455 -31.83 8.06 19.32
N ASN A 456 -32.32 7.20 18.43
CA ASN A 456 -33.04 5.98 18.81
C ASN A 456 -32.18 5.00 19.64
N GLU A 457 -30.86 5.06 19.51
CA GLU A 457 -29.91 4.17 20.20
C GLU A 457 -29.08 4.94 21.26
N ALA A 458 -29.31 6.25 21.42
CA ALA A 458 -28.49 7.14 22.22
C ALA A 458 -28.44 6.75 23.71
N GLU A 459 -29.51 6.14 24.24
CA GLU A 459 -29.50 5.61 25.61
C GLU A 459 -28.43 4.53 25.81
N LEU A 460 -28.28 3.61 24.86
CA LEU A 460 -27.27 2.56 24.95
C LEU A 460 -25.85 3.11 24.79
N PHE A 461 -25.68 4.13 23.94
CA PHE A 461 -24.40 4.82 23.82
C PHE A 461 -24.06 5.63 25.07
N THR A 462 -25.06 6.17 25.76
CA THR A 462 -24.91 6.88 27.04
C THR A 462 -24.33 5.94 28.09
N GLU A 463 -24.91 4.74 28.22
CA GLU A 463 -24.41 3.71 29.15
C GLU A 463 -22.96 3.31 28.84
N SER A 464 -22.67 3.01 27.57
CA SER A 464 -21.31 2.64 27.14
C SER A 464 -20.29 3.74 27.49
N LEU A 465 -20.56 4.98 27.09
CA LEU A 465 -19.64 6.10 27.31
C LEU A 465 -19.41 6.37 28.81
N ASN A 466 -20.47 6.34 29.62
CA ASN A 466 -20.39 6.54 31.07
C ASN A 466 -19.58 5.44 31.78
N HIS A 467 -19.72 4.19 31.37
CA HIS A 467 -19.00 3.08 31.97
C HIS A 467 -17.53 3.03 31.53
N LEU A 468 -17.24 3.32 30.26
CA LEU A 468 -15.87 3.49 29.76
C LEU A 468 -15.13 4.59 30.53
N ALA A 469 -15.74 5.77 30.65
CA ALA A 469 -15.14 6.88 31.39
C ALA A 469 -15.03 6.58 32.89
N GLY A 470 -16.03 5.92 33.48
CA GLY A 470 -16.00 5.50 34.88
C GLY A 470 -14.84 4.55 35.19
N PHE A 471 -14.61 3.54 34.35
CA PHE A 471 -13.46 2.63 34.50
C PHE A 471 -12.13 3.38 34.44
N ARG A 472 -11.99 4.26 33.43
CA ARG A 472 -10.79 5.07 33.21
C ARG A 472 -10.50 5.99 34.40
N LEU A 473 -11.51 6.75 34.87
CA LEU A 473 -11.38 7.65 36.02
C LEU A 473 -10.99 6.91 37.31
N ARG A 474 -11.57 5.74 37.58
CA ARG A 474 -11.20 4.92 38.76
C ARG A 474 -9.76 4.39 38.66
N THR A 475 -9.33 4.02 37.46
CA THR A 475 -7.95 3.59 37.22
C THR A 475 -6.98 4.75 37.44
N TYR A 476 -7.31 5.94 36.93
CA TYR A 476 -6.51 7.15 37.14
C TYR A 476 -6.44 7.55 38.61
N GLU A 477 -7.57 7.55 39.31
CA GLU A 477 -7.65 7.82 40.75
C GLU A 477 -6.73 6.86 41.54
N ALA A 478 -6.78 5.56 41.25
CA ALA A 478 -5.94 4.57 41.90
C ALA A 478 -4.44 4.81 41.64
N ARG A 479 -4.07 5.28 40.44
CA ARG A 479 -2.69 5.66 40.08
C ARG A 479 -2.28 7.06 40.59
N GLY A 480 -3.18 7.78 41.26
CA GLY A 480 -2.93 9.15 41.73
C GLY A 480 -2.93 10.21 40.62
N TRP A 481 -3.57 9.93 39.48
CA TRP A 481 -3.65 10.84 38.35
C TRP A 481 -4.93 11.68 38.43
N GLY A 482 -4.80 12.97 38.81
CA GLY A 482 -5.94 13.89 38.90
C GLY A 482 -6.31 14.57 37.57
N ASN A 483 -5.39 14.60 36.61
CA ASN A 483 -5.59 15.23 35.30
C ASN A 483 -5.93 14.16 34.26
N VAL A 484 -7.11 14.28 33.64
CA VAL A 484 -7.56 13.34 32.60
C VAL A 484 -6.74 13.42 31.31
N LEU A 485 -6.02 14.53 31.10
CA LEU A 485 -5.09 14.69 29.97
C LEU A 485 -3.72 14.05 30.22
N LYS A 486 -3.42 13.53 31.42
CA LYS A 486 -2.11 12.95 31.72
C LYS A 486 -1.72 11.81 30.77
N GLU A 487 -2.59 10.81 30.63
CA GLU A 487 -2.36 9.66 29.72
C GLU A 487 -2.23 10.10 28.24
N PRO A 488 -3.16 10.89 27.66
CA PRO A 488 -3.01 11.28 26.26
C PRO A 488 -1.80 12.20 26.02
N LEU A 489 -1.44 13.10 26.93
CA LEU A 489 -0.23 13.92 26.80
C LEU A 489 1.05 13.07 26.81
N GLN A 490 1.09 12.07 27.69
CA GLN A 490 2.20 11.11 27.78
C GLN A 490 2.33 10.27 26.50
N ILE A 491 1.21 9.76 25.95
CA ILE A 491 1.19 9.03 24.67
C ILE A 491 1.74 9.89 23.52
N ASN A 492 1.49 11.20 23.57
CA ASN A 492 1.91 12.16 22.56
C ASN A 492 3.26 12.83 22.87
N ARG A 493 3.97 12.41 23.93
CA ARG A 493 5.26 12.97 24.37
C ARG A 493 5.27 14.48 24.40
N MET A 494 4.21 15.06 24.95
CA MET A 494 3.89 16.47 24.85
C MET A 494 3.51 17.04 26.21
N LYS A 495 3.91 18.29 26.45
CA LYS A 495 3.51 19.06 27.65
C LYS A 495 2.09 19.58 27.52
N GLN A 496 1.43 19.79 28.65
CA GLN A 496 0.09 20.40 28.64
C GLN A 496 0.15 21.83 28.13
N GLU A 497 1.18 22.59 28.51
CA GLU A 497 1.37 23.98 28.09
C GLU A 497 1.42 24.11 26.56
N THR A 498 2.03 23.14 25.87
CA THR A 498 2.06 23.07 24.41
C THR A 498 0.66 22.91 23.81
N LEU A 499 -0.15 22.00 24.38
CA LEU A 499 -1.54 21.79 23.96
C LEU A 499 -2.40 23.05 24.18
N ASP A 500 -2.26 23.66 25.35
CA ASP A 500 -3.03 24.85 25.73
C ASP A 500 -2.71 26.03 24.82
N VAL A 501 -1.42 26.29 24.54
CA VAL A 501 -0.98 27.36 23.63
C VAL A 501 -1.43 27.11 22.19
N MET A 502 -1.40 25.86 21.72
CA MET A 502 -1.92 25.50 20.40
C MET A 502 -3.42 25.83 20.29
N TRP A 503 -4.24 25.41 21.27
CA TRP A 503 -5.67 25.68 21.25
C TRP A 503 -6.01 27.17 21.41
N ASP A 504 -5.29 27.89 22.27
CA ASP A 504 -5.44 29.34 22.43
C ASP A 504 -5.12 30.07 21.12
N THR A 505 -4.03 29.70 20.45
CA THR A 505 -3.64 30.29 19.16
C THR A 505 -4.68 30.03 18.08
N ILE A 506 -5.19 28.79 17.97
CA ILE A 506 -6.28 28.47 17.04
C ILE A 506 -7.50 29.34 17.36
N THR A 507 -7.92 29.39 18.63
CA THR A 507 -9.12 30.10 19.07
C THR A 507 -9.08 31.58 18.72
N LYS A 508 -7.94 32.24 18.94
CA LYS A 508 -7.72 33.66 18.62
C LYS A 508 -7.81 34.00 17.13
N ASN A 509 -7.69 33.02 16.24
CA ASN A 509 -7.68 33.22 14.79
C ASN A 509 -8.91 32.65 14.08
N LYS A 510 -9.90 32.09 14.81
CA LYS A 510 -11.08 31.45 14.22
C LYS A 510 -11.99 32.40 13.43
N ASP A 511 -11.94 33.70 13.71
CA ASP A 511 -12.71 34.74 13.04
C ASP A 511 -12.46 34.78 11.52
N VAL A 512 -11.22 34.58 11.10
CA VAL A 512 -10.88 34.52 9.67
C VAL A 512 -11.55 33.31 8.99
N PHE A 513 -11.56 32.17 9.68
CA PHE A 513 -12.17 30.94 9.18
C PHE A 513 -13.70 30.97 9.20
N THR A 514 -14.33 31.67 10.14
CA THR A 514 -15.79 31.90 10.08
C THR A 514 -16.15 32.82 8.92
N GLY A 515 -15.32 33.82 8.59
CA GLY A 515 -15.44 34.62 7.37
C GLY A 515 -15.52 33.75 6.10
N TYR A 516 -14.63 32.75 5.99
CA TYR A 516 -14.70 31.74 4.91
C TYR A 516 -16.02 30.96 4.92
N LEU A 517 -16.49 30.49 6.09
CA LEU A 517 -17.76 29.75 6.18
C LEU A 517 -18.96 30.60 5.73
N TYR A 518 -18.98 31.90 6.06
CA TYR A 518 -20.01 32.81 5.58
C TYR A 518 -19.94 33.00 4.07
N ARG A 519 -18.75 33.21 3.49
CA ARG A 519 -18.60 33.31 2.04
C ARG A 519 -19.02 32.03 1.33
N LYS A 520 -18.70 30.87 1.91
CA LYS A 520 -19.15 29.56 1.41
C LYS A 520 -20.67 29.42 1.45
N ALA A 521 -21.34 29.93 2.50
CA ALA A 521 -22.80 29.96 2.58
C ALA A 521 -23.41 30.73 1.39
N GLU A 522 -22.87 31.92 1.10
CA GLU A 522 -23.31 32.75 -0.02
C GLU A 522 -23.15 32.03 -1.37
N LEU A 523 -22.00 31.40 -1.60
CA LEU A 523 -21.72 30.63 -2.83
C LEU A 523 -22.66 29.42 -3.00
N LEU A 524 -23.07 28.80 -1.89
CA LEU A 524 -24.04 27.69 -1.89
C LEU A 524 -25.50 28.17 -1.91
N GLY A 525 -25.74 29.49 -1.85
CA GLY A 525 -27.08 30.09 -1.87
C GLY A 525 -27.89 29.84 -0.60
N VAL A 526 -27.22 29.80 0.56
CA VAL A 526 -27.86 29.66 1.88
C VAL A 526 -27.43 30.80 2.80
N ASP A 527 -28.31 31.20 3.71
CA ASP A 527 -28.04 32.31 4.66
C ASP A 527 -26.89 31.96 5.63
N LYS A 528 -26.87 30.70 6.10
CA LYS A 528 -25.88 30.17 7.01
C LYS A 528 -25.72 28.67 6.77
N LEU A 529 -24.50 28.15 6.89
CA LEU A 529 -24.25 26.72 6.74
C LEU A 529 -24.86 25.93 7.90
N ALA A 530 -25.52 24.82 7.62
CA ALA A 530 -25.78 23.79 8.62
C ALA A 530 -24.55 22.86 8.74
N MET A 531 -24.51 22.02 9.78
CA MET A 531 -23.44 21.02 9.95
C MET A 531 -23.26 20.12 8.70
N TYR A 532 -24.36 19.77 8.01
CA TYR A 532 -24.34 18.99 6.76
C TYR A 532 -24.00 19.80 5.50
N ASP A 533 -23.75 21.11 5.62
CA ASP A 533 -23.31 21.96 4.52
C ASP A 533 -21.80 22.26 4.57
N VAL A 534 -21.13 22.06 5.71
CA VAL A 534 -19.71 22.41 5.93
C VAL A 534 -18.79 21.77 4.88
N SER A 535 -18.96 20.47 4.62
CA SER A 535 -18.15 19.71 3.66
C SER A 535 -18.73 19.72 2.24
N ALA A 536 -19.73 20.55 1.95
CA ALA A 536 -20.31 20.61 0.62
C ALA A 536 -19.33 21.27 -0.36
N PRO A 537 -19.12 20.72 -1.56
CA PRO A 537 -18.24 21.34 -2.54
C PRO A 537 -18.88 22.61 -3.11
N VAL A 538 -18.08 23.66 -3.29
CA VAL A 538 -18.52 24.93 -3.90
C VAL A 538 -18.65 24.84 -5.43
N SER A 539 -17.90 23.94 -6.08
CA SER A 539 -17.98 23.71 -7.54
C SER A 539 -18.72 22.42 -7.89
N LYS A 540 -19.44 22.44 -9.02
CA LYS A 540 -20.10 21.26 -9.59
C LYS A 540 -19.16 20.42 -10.49
N LYS A 541 -18.09 21.04 -11.01
CA LYS A 541 -17.10 20.41 -11.91
C LYS A 541 -15.80 20.22 -11.14
N VAL A 542 -15.44 18.96 -10.91
CA VAL A 542 -14.15 18.58 -10.31
C VAL A 542 -13.34 17.89 -11.40
N PRO A 543 -12.20 18.44 -11.83
CA PRO A 543 -11.31 17.76 -12.77
C PRO A 543 -10.78 16.46 -12.16
N GLN A 544 -10.54 15.48 -13.02
CA GLN A 544 -10.01 14.17 -12.64
C GLN A 544 -8.57 14.08 -13.12
N VAL A 545 -7.68 13.62 -12.25
CA VAL A 545 -6.25 13.42 -12.52
C VAL A 545 -6.01 11.93 -12.69
N SER A 546 -5.38 11.51 -13.79
CA SER A 546 -5.06 10.09 -13.96
C SER A 546 -4.03 9.65 -12.90
N TYR A 547 -3.95 8.35 -12.61
CA TYR A 547 -2.99 7.84 -11.62
C TYR A 547 -1.53 8.14 -12.01
N ASP A 548 -1.21 8.07 -13.31
CA ASP A 548 0.13 8.40 -13.80
C ASP A 548 0.43 9.90 -13.69
N ASP A 549 -0.52 10.75 -14.06
CA ASP A 549 -0.34 12.20 -13.94
C ASP A 549 -0.20 12.61 -12.47
N ALA A 550 -0.92 11.96 -11.56
CA ALA A 550 -0.77 12.16 -10.12
C ALA A 550 0.60 11.71 -9.63
N ALA A 551 1.08 10.55 -10.07
CA ALA A 551 2.41 10.04 -9.72
C ALA A 551 3.52 10.98 -10.20
N ASP A 552 3.47 11.41 -11.47
CA ASP A 552 4.46 12.32 -12.05
C ASP A 552 4.40 13.70 -11.37
N MET A 553 3.21 14.23 -11.09
CA MET A 553 3.04 15.47 -10.34
C MET A 553 3.62 15.36 -8.93
N ILE A 554 3.33 14.28 -8.18
CA ILE A 554 3.85 14.08 -6.82
C ILE A 554 5.38 14.03 -6.82
N VAL A 555 5.98 13.23 -7.72
CA VAL A 555 7.44 13.12 -7.84
C VAL A 555 8.06 14.48 -8.20
N GLU A 556 7.47 15.22 -9.14
CA GLU A 556 7.93 16.55 -9.51
C GLU A 556 7.86 17.53 -8.32
N GLN A 557 6.73 17.59 -7.61
CA GLN A 557 6.59 18.53 -6.50
C GLN A 557 7.48 18.15 -5.31
N PHE A 558 7.65 16.86 -5.01
CA PHE A 558 8.61 16.42 -4.01
C PHE A 558 10.04 16.81 -4.40
N SER A 559 10.42 16.73 -5.68
CA SER A 559 11.79 17.05 -6.13
C SER A 559 12.18 18.50 -5.91
N LYS A 560 11.20 19.42 -5.88
CA LYS A 560 11.41 20.85 -5.60
C LYS A 560 11.76 21.12 -4.13
N PHE A 561 11.52 20.13 -3.26
CA PHE A 561 11.71 20.26 -1.82
C PHE A 561 12.77 19.29 -1.28
N SER A 562 12.67 18.02 -1.65
CA SER A 562 13.57 16.95 -1.23
C SER A 562 13.78 15.97 -2.39
N PRO A 563 14.93 16.04 -3.09
CA PRO A 563 15.31 15.05 -4.09
C PRO A 563 15.26 13.61 -3.57
N ARG A 564 15.59 13.38 -2.29
CA ARG A 564 15.52 12.04 -1.67
C ARG A 564 14.08 11.55 -1.52
N MET A 565 13.16 12.44 -1.15
CA MET A 565 11.73 12.12 -1.04
C MET A 565 11.11 11.84 -2.41
N ALA A 566 11.51 12.59 -3.44
CA ALA A 566 11.10 12.34 -4.81
C ALA A 566 11.59 10.99 -5.34
N GLU A 567 12.85 10.65 -5.10
CA GLU A 567 13.43 9.36 -5.51
C GLU A 567 12.77 8.19 -4.77
N PHE A 568 12.48 8.37 -3.48
CA PHE A 568 11.70 7.41 -2.71
C PHE A 568 10.30 7.20 -3.30
N ALA A 569 9.57 8.28 -3.62
CA ALA A 569 8.25 8.19 -4.22
C ALA A 569 8.29 7.50 -5.59
N ARG A 570 9.26 7.85 -6.43
CA ARG A 570 9.52 7.18 -7.72
C ARG A 570 9.71 5.68 -7.53
N THR A 571 10.58 5.30 -6.58
CA THR A 571 10.81 3.89 -6.22
C THR A 571 9.51 3.19 -5.82
N ALA A 572 8.65 3.83 -5.03
CA ALA A 572 7.38 3.26 -4.61
C ALA A 572 6.41 3.00 -5.79
N PHE A 573 6.38 3.91 -6.77
CA PHE A 573 5.59 3.74 -7.99
C PHE A 573 6.16 2.66 -8.92
N GLU A 574 7.47 2.69 -9.18
CA GLU A 574 8.15 1.77 -10.11
C GLU A 574 8.18 0.33 -9.57
N ASN A 575 8.41 0.16 -8.27
CA ASN A 575 8.47 -1.17 -7.63
C ASN A 575 7.12 -1.66 -7.12
N ARG A 576 6.02 -1.02 -7.53
CA ARG A 576 4.65 -1.47 -7.23
C ARG A 576 4.40 -1.61 -5.72
N TRP A 577 4.61 -0.55 -4.95
CA TRP A 577 4.32 -0.55 -3.51
C TRP A 577 2.88 -0.13 -3.18
N ILE A 578 2.10 0.26 -4.20
CA ILE A 578 0.82 0.95 -4.02
C ILE A 578 -0.34 0.12 -4.59
N GLU A 579 -1.33 -0.19 -3.76
CA GLU A 579 -2.60 -0.82 -4.11
C GLU A 579 -3.68 0.26 -4.18
N ALA A 580 -3.79 0.89 -5.35
CA ALA A 580 -4.65 2.04 -5.64
C ALA A 580 -5.91 1.68 -6.44
N GLU A 581 -5.97 0.52 -7.09
CA GLU A 581 -7.05 0.14 -8.01
C GLU A 581 -8.43 0.23 -7.36
N ASP A 582 -9.38 0.89 -8.03
CA ASP A 582 -10.79 0.87 -7.63
C ASP A 582 -11.46 -0.43 -8.12
N ARG A 583 -11.48 -1.42 -7.24
CA ARG A 583 -12.12 -2.72 -7.50
C ARG A 583 -12.90 -3.24 -6.31
N GLY A 584 -13.89 -4.08 -6.62
CA GLY A 584 -14.66 -4.80 -5.61
C GLY A 584 -13.80 -5.70 -4.73
N ARG A 585 -14.30 -5.98 -3.51
CA ARG A 585 -13.66 -6.77 -2.44
C ARG A 585 -12.46 -6.12 -1.74
N LYS A 586 -12.06 -4.91 -2.10
CA LYS A 586 -11.12 -4.13 -1.29
C LYS A 586 -11.77 -3.63 0.00
N ARG A 587 -10.97 -3.53 1.06
CA ARG A 587 -11.32 -2.82 2.29
C ARG A 587 -11.50 -1.32 1.98
N PRO A 588 -12.43 -0.60 2.64
CA PRO A 588 -12.52 0.85 2.52
C PRO A 588 -11.39 1.57 3.27
N GLY A 589 -11.00 2.76 2.78
CA GLY A 589 -10.02 3.65 3.40
C GLY A 589 -8.64 3.59 2.74
N GLY A 590 -7.68 4.28 3.35
CA GLY A 590 -6.27 4.23 2.98
C GLY A 590 -5.38 3.91 4.19
N PHE A 591 -4.19 3.37 3.94
CA PHE A 591 -3.15 3.24 4.96
C PHE A 591 -1.77 3.01 4.33
N CYS A 592 -0.74 3.28 5.13
CA CYS A 592 0.63 2.83 4.90
C CYS A 592 1.04 1.79 5.97
N THR A 593 1.73 0.73 5.55
CA THR A 593 2.35 -0.23 6.46
C THR A 593 3.80 -0.51 6.06
N SER A 594 4.62 -0.89 7.02
CA SER A 594 6.06 -1.07 6.87
C SER A 594 6.50 -2.51 7.07
N PHE A 595 7.51 -2.91 6.31
CA PHE A 595 8.19 -4.20 6.34
C PHE A 595 9.62 -3.95 6.82
N PRO A 596 9.86 -3.84 8.15
CA PRO A 596 11.13 -3.38 8.70
C PRO A 596 12.31 -4.30 8.37
N ILE A 597 12.08 -5.57 8.06
CA ILE A 597 13.17 -6.49 7.69
C ILE A 597 13.60 -6.29 6.24
N ARG A 598 12.64 -5.94 5.37
CA ARG A 598 12.89 -5.68 3.95
C ARG A 598 13.21 -4.22 3.66
N GLU A 599 13.03 -3.34 4.66
CA GLU A 599 13.20 -1.90 4.55
C GLU A 599 12.28 -1.27 3.49
N GLN A 600 11.08 -1.85 3.30
CA GLN A 600 10.07 -1.43 2.33
C GLN A 600 8.75 -1.03 3.01
N SER A 601 7.89 -0.35 2.25
CA SER A 601 6.53 -0.01 2.66
C SER A 601 5.49 -0.48 1.65
N ARG A 602 4.23 -0.58 2.08
CA ARG A 602 3.07 -0.79 1.21
C ARG A 602 2.01 0.24 1.52
N ILE A 603 1.47 0.83 0.46
CA ILE A 603 0.44 1.87 0.51
C ILE A 603 -0.84 1.28 -0.06
N PHE A 604 -1.94 1.47 0.65
CA PHE A 604 -3.26 1.02 0.26
C PHE A 604 -4.18 2.23 0.13
N MET A 605 -4.91 2.33 -0.97
CA MET A 605 -6.02 3.27 -1.12
C MET A 605 -6.97 2.83 -2.24
N THR A 606 -8.07 3.56 -2.41
CA THR A 606 -8.87 3.50 -3.63
C THR A 606 -8.73 4.84 -4.33
N TYR A 607 -8.18 4.83 -5.54
CA TYR A 607 -7.91 6.04 -6.31
C TYR A 607 -9.00 6.27 -7.35
N ASP A 608 -9.75 7.36 -7.19
CA ASP A 608 -10.87 7.75 -8.06
C ASP A 608 -10.54 8.89 -9.04
N GLY A 609 -9.34 9.49 -8.91
CA GLY A 609 -8.87 10.61 -9.74
C GLY A 609 -9.14 12.01 -9.16
N SER A 610 -9.83 12.12 -8.03
CA SER A 610 -10.10 13.41 -7.38
C SER A 610 -8.83 14.05 -6.80
N ALA A 611 -8.81 15.38 -6.72
CA ALA A 611 -7.74 16.12 -6.02
C ALA A 611 -7.56 15.63 -4.57
N SER A 612 -8.65 15.24 -3.90
CA SER A 612 -8.58 14.63 -2.57
C SER A 612 -7.82 13.31 -2.57
N ASN A 613 -7.97 12.46 -3.60
CA ASN A 613 -7.23 11.21 -3.70
C ASN A 613 -5.76 11.40 -4.09
N VAL A 614 -5.45 12.41 -4.91
CA VAL A 614 -4.05 12.82 -5.13
C VAL A 614 -3.40 13.23 -3.80
N ALA A 615 -4.08 14.07 -3.02
CA ALA A 615 -3.62 14.47 -1.69
C ALA A 615 -3.45 13.26 -0.75
N THR A 616 -4.40 12.32 -0.74
CA THR A 616 -4.28 11.05 0.02
C THR A 616 -3.08 10.22 -0.44
N LEU A 617 -2.83 10.10 -1.74
CA LEU A 617 -1.67 9.37 -2.25
C LEU A 617 -0.35 9.99 -1.77
N ALA A 618 -0.24 11.32 -1.82
CA ALA A 618 0.90 12.05 -1.28
C ALA A 618 1.04 11.86 0.24
N HIS A 619 -0.08 11.89 0.97
CA HIS A 619 -0.15 11.66 2.41
C HIS A 619 0.43 10.30 2.80
N GLU A 620 -0.01 9.21 2.16
CA GLU A 620 0.49 7.86 2.45
C GLU A 620 1.96 7.69 2.04
N LEU A 621 2.40 8.33 0.95
CA LEU A 621 3.82 8.40 0.59
C LEU A 621 4.66 9.11 1.65
N GLY A 622 4.11 10.14 2.31
CA GLY A 622 4.76 10.81 3.44
C GLY A 622 4.99 9.86 4.63
N HIS A 623 3.98 9.06 5.02
CA HIS A 623 4.17 8.01 6.04
C HIS A 623 5.23 6.98 5.63
N ALA A 624 5.19 6.53 4.37
CA ALA A 624 6.15 5.57 3.86
C ALA A 624 7.59 6.14 3.88
N TYR A 625 7.75 7.42 3.55
CA TYR A 625 9.04 8.12 3.61
C TYR A 625 9.53 8.33 5.04
N HIS A 626 8.64 8.67 5.99
CA HIS A 626 8.98 8.79 7.40
C HIS A 626 9.57 7.49 7.95
N GLN A 627 8.92 6.36 7.66
CA GLN A 627 9.48 5.06 8.00
C GLN A 627 10.84 4.83 7.31
N HIS A 628 10.93 5.11 6.01
CA HIS A 628 12.15 4.86 5.22
C HIS A 628 13.38 5.54 5.81
N VAL A 629 13.25 6.80 6.23
CA VAL A 629 14.37 7.54 6.85
C VAL A 629 14.72 7.04 8.26
N MET A 630 13.92 6.15 8.85
CA MET A 630 14.15 5.57 10.18
C MET A 630 14.61 4.10 10.13
N ASN A 631 14.70 3.48 8.95
CA ASN A 631 14.96 2.03 8.81
C ASN A 631 16.25 1.55 9.49
N ASP A 632 17.29 2.37 9.50
CA ASP A 632 18.60 2.09 10.11
C ASP A 632 18.64 2.35 11.63
N LEU A 633 17.58 2.92 12.22
CA LEU A 633 17.48 3.09 13.66
C LEU A 633 17.08 1.78 14.34
N PRO A 634 17.47 1.55 15.61
CA PRO A 634 16.96 0.41 16.38
C PRO A 634 15.44 0.38 16.40
N TYR A 635 14.83 -0.80 16.34
CA TYR A 635 13.39 -0.96 16.19
C TYR A 635 12.56 -0.21 17.26
N MET A 636 13.02 -0.15 18.51
CA MET A 636 12.32 0.64 19.54
C MET A 636 12.35 2.15 19.26
N SER A 637 13.43 2.65 18.65
CA SER A 637 13.60 4.05 18.25
C SER A 637 12.84 4.42 16.97
N GLN A 638 12.26 3.44 16.27
CA GLN A 638 11.37 3.67 15.13
C GLN A 638 9.93 3.99 15.56
N GLY A 639 9.58 3.76 16.83
CA GLY A 639 8.26 4.05 17.39
C GLY A 639 8.06 5.53 17.72
N TYR A 640 7.46 6.29 16.79
CA TYR A 640 7.08 7.69 16.99
C TYR A 640 5.66 7.84 17.55
N ALA A 641 5.44 8.97 18.25
CA ALA A 641 4.16 9.30 18.86
C ALA A 641 3.10 9.70 17.83
N MET A 642 1.82 9.56 18.19
CA MET A 642 0.69 9.74 17.25
C MET A 642 0.61 11.16 16.67
N ASN A 643 0.82 12.19 17.48
CA ASN A 643 0.80 13.58 17.04
C ASN A 643 1.87 13.90 15.98
N VAL A 644 3.05 13.28 16.06
CA VAL A 644 4.15 13.48 15.09
C VAL A 644 4.15 12.45 13.97
N ALA A 645 3.33 11.40 14.04
CA ALA A 645 3.11 10.46 12.95
C ALA A 645 2.57 11.16 11.68
N GLU A 646 1.76 12.20 11.88
CA GLU A 646 1.16 13.00 10.82
C GLU A 646 2.10 14.06 10.23
N THR A 647 3.33 14.20 10.78
CA THR A 647 4.29 15.22 10.36
C THR A 647 4.62 15.06 8.89
N ALA A 648 5.06 13.87 8.49
CA ALA A 648 5.53 13.65 7.13
C ALA A 648 4.38 13.54 6.12
N SER A 649 3.27 12.92 6.52
CA SER A 649 2.11 12.72 5.66
C SER A 649 1.42 14.04 5.34
N THR A 650 1.16 14.88 6.35
CA THR A 650 0.53 16.19 6.15
C THR A 650 1.47 17.16 5.42
N PHE A 651 2.78 17.10 5.71
CA PHE A 651 3.77 17.86 4.95
C PHE A 651 3.75 17.48 3.45
N ALA A 652 3.79 16.19 3.14
CA ALA A 652 3.75 15.66 1.77
C ALA A 652 2.47 16.09 1.04
N GLU A 653 1.33 16.00 1.73
CA GLU A 653 0.04 16.44 1.23
C GLU A 653 0.06 17.95 0.89
N MET A 654 0.61 18.78 1.77
CA MET A 654 0.66 20.22 1.58
C MET A 654 1.55 20.64 0.41
N VAL A 655 2.70 19.98 0.22
CA VAL A 655 3.58 20.19 -0.96
C VAL A 655 2.79 20.07 -2.26
N VAL A 656 1.94 19.04 -2.36
CA VAL A 656 1.16 18.77 -3.57
C VAL A 656 -0.05 19.68 -3.67
N ALA A 657 -0.79 19.88 -2.58
CA ALA A 657 -1.99 20.72 -2.57
C ALA A 657 -1.68 22.19 -2.89
N ASP A 658 -0.61 22.75 -2.32
CA ASP A 658 -0.17 24.10 -2.59
C ASP A 658 0.25 24.29 -4.06
N ALA A 659 0.99 23.33 -4.61
CA ALA A 659 1.35 23.32 -6.02
C ALA A 659 0.11 23.23 -6.94
N SER A 660 -0.87 22.38 -6.61
CA SER A 660 -2.12 22.27 -7.37
C SER A 660 -2.89 23.60 -7.40
N VAL A 661 -2.98 24.32 -6.28
CA VAL A 661 -3.62 25.65 -6.24
C VAL A 661 -2.87 26.67 -7.12
N LYS A 662 -1.54 26.64 -7.10
CA LYS A 662 -0.69 27.55 -7.91
C LYS A 662 -0.78 27.25 -9.41
N GLN A 663 -0.96 25.98 -9.78
CA GLN A 663 -0.99 25.49 -11.16
C GLN A 663 -2.40 25.35 -11.75
N ALA A 664 -3.44 25.64 -10.95
CA ALA A 664 -4.84 25.55 -11.39
C ALA A 664 -5.07 26.29 -12.71
N SER A 665 -5.71 25.62 -13.67
CA SER A 665 -5.87 26.12 -15.05
C SER A 665 -7.04 27.10 -15.20
N SER A 666 -7.92 27.16 -14.20
CA SER A 666 -9.09 28.05 -14.21
C SER A 666 -9.37 28.63 -12.82
N ARG A 667 -10.10 29.76 -12.79
CA ARG A 667 -10.56 30.39 -11.54
C ARG A 667 -11.42 29.42 -10.74
N GLU A 668 -12.34 28.70 -11.38
CA GLU A 668 -13.25 27.77 -10.74
C GLU A 668 -12.51 26.58 -10.11
N GLU A 669 -11.50 26.05 -10.79
CA GLU A 669 -10.63 25.00 -10.26
C GLU A 669 -9.85 25.49 -9.05
N LYS A 670 -9.26 26.70 -9.15
CA LYS A 670 -8.51 27.30 -8.04
C LYS A 670 -9.38 27.50 -6.79
N ILE A 671 -10.61 27.99 -6.96
CA ILE A 671 -11.58 28.13 -5.87
C ILE A 671 -11.90 26.78 -5.23
N GLN A 672 -12.11 25.72 -6.02
CA GLN A 672 -12.41 24.39 -5.47
C GLN A 672 -11.21 23.80 -4.71
N LEU A 673 -9.99 23.93 -5.23
CA LEU A 673 -8.79 23.44 -4.55
C LEU A 673 -8.54 24.19 -3.23
N LEU A 674 -8.80 25.50 -3.20
CA LEU A 674 -8.76 26.28 -1.96
C LEU A 674 -9.87 25.85 -0.99
N ASP A 675 -11.11 25.62 -1.44
CA ASP A 675 -12.19 25.06 -0.62
C ASP A 675 -11.78 23.72 0.01
N ASP A 676 -11.15 22.83 -0.76
CA ASP A 676 -10.67 21.54 -0.28
C ASP A 676 -9.59 21.68 0.80
N LYS A 677 -8.61 22.60 0.61
CA LYS A 677 -7.59 22.93 1.64
C LYS A 677 -8.25 23.48 2.90
N LEU A 678 -9.15 24.46 2.75
CA LEU A 678 -9.81 25.14 3.86
C LEU A 678 -10.75 24.21 4.64
N ASN A 679 -11.43 23.27 3.98
CA ASN A 679 -12.24 22.26 4.64
C ASN A 679 -11.41 21.40 5.62
N ARG A 680 -10.13 21.12 5.32
CA ARG A 680 -9.22 20.44 6.25
C ARG A 680 -8.90 21.31 7.46
N SER A 681 -8.62 22.59 7.25
CA SER A 681 -8.41 23.55 8.35
C SER A 681 -9.65 23.65 9.25
N ILE A 682 -10.85 23.70 8.69
CA ILE A 682 -12.11 23.68 9.46
C ILE A 682 -12.25 22.36 10.24
N ALA A 683 -11.89 21.22 9.65
CA ALA A 683 -11.91 19.95 10.36
C ALA A 683 -11.00 19.98 11.60
N PHE A 684 -9.76 20.45 11.48
CA PHE A 684 -8.81 20.45 12.60
C PHE A 684 -9.02 21.58 13.61
N PHE A 685 -9.42 22.78 13.17
CA PHE A 685 -9.55 23.96 14.04
C PHE A 685 -10.92 24.05 14.72
N MET A 686 -11.96 23.47 14.11
CA MET A 686 -13.33 23.54 14.62
C MET A 686 -13.88 22.15 14.95
N ASN A 687 -13.88 21.19 14.02
CA ASN A 687 -14.49 19.88 14.29
C ASN A 687 -13.75 19.08 15.38
N ILE A 688 -12.42 19.00 15.31
CA ILE A 688 -11.62 18.31 16.32
C ILE A 688 -11.63 19.08 17.64
N HIS A 689 -11.66 20.41 17.58
CA HIS A 689 -11.78 21.25 18.77
C HIS A 689 -13.13 21.00 19.49
N SER A 690 -14.25 20.88 18.75
CA SER A 690 -15.54 20.56 19.37
C SER A 690 -15.51 19.20 20.09
N ARG A 691 -14.80 18.22 19.53
CA ARG A 691 -14.63 16.90 20.17
C ARG A 691 -13.79 17.00 21.44
N PHE A 692 -12.70 17.77 21.40
CA PHE A 692 -11.83 18.00 22.55
C PHE A 692 -12.58 18.71 23.69
N LEU A 693 -13.35 19.76 23.38
CA LEU A 693 -14.19 20.48 24.34
C LEU A 693 -15.24 19.56 24.98
N PHE A 694 -15.98 18.81 24.15
CA PHE A 694 -16.98 17.86 24.63
C PHE A 694 -16.36 16.82 25.56
N GLU A 695 -15.29 16.15 25.12
CA GLU A 695 -14.67 15.07 25.90
C GLU A 695 -14.14 15.60 27.23
N THR A 696 -13.51 16.78 27.24
CA THR A 696 -13.03 17.45 28.45
C THR A 696 -14.18 17.73 29.44
N ARG A 697 -15.27 18.35 28.97
CA ARG A 697 -16.45 18.67 29.80
C ARG A 697 -17.12 17.41 30.33
N PHE A 698 -17.31 16.42 29.46
CA PHE A 698 -17.89 15.13 29.84
C PHE A 698 -17.07 14.45 30.94
N TYR A 699 -15.75 14.38 30.82
CA TYR A 699 -14.92 13.78 31.89
C TYR A 699 -15.02 14.55 33.19
N GLU A 700 -15.06 15.89 33.14
CA GLU A 700 -15.17 16.72 34.33
C GLU A 700 -16.50 16.46 35.06
N GLU A 701 -17.61 16.43 34.34
CA GLU A 701 -18.91 16.11 34.94
C GLU A 701 -19.01 14.66 35.40
N ARG A 702 -18.44 13.73 34.62
CA ARG A 702 -18.44 12.31 34.95
C ARG A 702 -17.75 12.03 36.28
N LYS A 703 -16.82 12.87 36.74
CA LYS A 703 -16.25 12.75 38.10
C LYS A 703 -17.31 12.86 39.20
N SER A 704 -18.43 13.55 38.94
CA SER A 704 -19.51 13.79 39.90
C SER A 704 -20.66 12.78 39.82
N GLY A 705 -20.75 11.96 38.77
CA GLY A 705 -21.84 11.01 38.59
C GLY A 705 -21.97 10.51 37.16
N LEU A 706 -23.02 9.73 36.87
CA LEU A 706 -23.38 9.41 35.47
C LEU A 706 -23.97 10.66 34.81
N VAL A 707 -23.66 10.86 33.52
CA VAL A 707 -24.16 11.96 32.71
C VAL A 707 -25.30 11.45 31.82
N SER A 708 -26.48 12.05 31.92
CA SER A 708 -27.67 11.65 31.16
C SER A 708 -27.52 11.93 29.66
N ARG A 709 -28.25 11.17 28.84
CA ARG A 709 -28.34 11.33 27.38
C ARG A 709 -28.66 12.77 26.94
N GLU A 710 -29.65 13.41 27.57
CA GLU A 710 -30.06 14.78 27.27
C GLU A 710 -28.90 15.75 27.49
N HIS A 711 -28.20 15.59 28.61
CA HIS A 711 -27.07 16.45 28.94
C HIS A 711 -25.84 16.20 28.04
N LEU A 712 -25.59 14.95 27.63
CA LEU A 712 -24.55 14.66 26.62
C LEU A 712 -24.85 15.35 25.27
N ASN A 713 -26.13 15.38 24.86
CA ASN A 713 -26.57 16.11 23.67
C ASN A 713 -26.36 17.63 23.82
N GLU A 714 -26.63 18.20 24.99
CA GLU A 714 -26.37 19.61 25.32
C GLU A 714 -24.88 19.93 25.25
N LEU A 715 -24.05 19.19 26.00
CA LEU A 715 -22.59 19.35 26.02
C LEU A 715 -21.97 19.30 24.62
N MET A 716 -22.44 18.37 23.78
CA MET A 716 -21.94 18.24 22.41
C MET A 716 -22.36 19.44 21.56
N THR A 717 -23.60 19.90 21.69
CA THR A 717 -24.10 21.06 20.95
C THR A 717 -23.33 22.32 21.35
N GLU A 718 -23.17 22.58 22.65
CA GLU A 718 -22.39 23.71 23.17
C GLU A 718 -20.93 23.66 22.69
N ALA A 719 -20.31 22.48 22.70
CA ALA A 719 -18.95 22.31 22.22
C ALA A 719 -18.82 22.60 20.72
N GLN A 720 -19.82 22.23 19.91
CA GLN A 720 -19.85 22.56 18.49
C GLN A 720 -20.13 24.06 18.26
N GLU A 721 -21.05 24.66 19.01
CA GLU A 721 -21.34 26.09 18.93
C GLU A 721 -20.11 26.93 19.24
N GLU A 722 -19.41 26.64 20.33
CA GLU A 722 -18.17 27.32 20.69
C GLU A 722 -17.07 27.08 19.66
N ALA A 723 -16.89 25.82 19.23
CA ALA A 723 -15.81 25.49 18.31
C ALA A 723 -15.96 26.18 16.95
N TYR A 724 -17.19 26.30 16.45
CA TYR A 724 -17.53 26.99 15.20
C TYR A 724 -17.86 28.48 15.42
N CYS A 725 -17.67 29.03 16.62
CA CYS A 725 -17.96 30.42 16.98
C CYS A 725 -19.38 30.87 16.58
N GLY A 726 -20.36 29.97 16.74
CA GLY A 726 -21.74 30.20 16.35
C GLY A 726 -21.95 30.41 14.84
N ALA A 727 -21.00 30.03 13.97
CA ALA A 727 -21.08 30.27 12.53
C ALA A 727 -22.04 29.32 11.77
N LEU A 728 -22.61 28.31 12.43
CA LEU A 728 -23.56 27.38 11.81
C LEU A 728 -25.01 27.64 12.25
N SER A 729 -25.98 27.26 11.41
CA SER A 729 -27.42 27.37 11.71
C SER A 729 -27.97 26.17 12.46
N GLU A 730 -27.32 25.02 12.34
CA GLU A 730 -27.79 23.74 12.83
C GLU A 730 -26.59 22.85 13.17
N TYR A 731 -26.68 22.17 14.30
CA TYR A 731 -25.64 21.36 14.92
C TYR A 731 -26.11 19.89 15.05
N SER A 732 -25.23 19.00 15.49
CA SER A 732 -25.49 17.56 15.62
C SER A 732 -25.41 17.17 17.10
N PRO A 733 -26.53 17.15 17.83
CA PRO A 733 -26.54 16.78 19.25
C PRO A 733 -26.03 15.36 19.49
N THR A 734 -26.36 14.42 18.59
CA THR A 734 -25.96 13.01 18.71
C THR A 734 -24.55 12.73 18.20
N PHE A 735 -23.77 13.77 17.88
CA PHE A 735 -22.42 13.60 17.33
C PHE A 735 -21.50 12.78 18.26
N TRP A 736 -21.64 12.93 19.58
CA TRP A 736 -20.89 12.15 20.58
C TRP A 736 -21.19 10.65 20.51
N ALA A 737 -22.42 10.28 20.16
CA ALA A 737 -22.80 8.89 19.94
C ALA A 737 -22.24 8.38 18.61
N SER A 738 -22.18 9.23 17.58
CA SER A 738 -21.76 8.82 16.23
C SER A 738 -20.25 8.59 16.06
N LYS A 739 -19.43 9.10 16.98
CA LYS A 739 -17.96 9.06 16.87
C LYS A 739 -17.37 7.96 17.73
N LEU A 740 -16.90 6.91 17.05
CA LEU A 740 -16.21 5.76 17.65
C LEU A 740 -15.08 6.19 18.60
N HIS A 741 -14.35 7.27 18.32
CA HIS A 741 -13.19 7.71 19.13
C HIS A 741 -13.53 8.02 20.59
N PHE A 742 -14.77 8.35 20.94
CA PHE A 742 -15.16 8.51 22.35
C PHE A 742 -15.36 7.16 23.07
N HIS A 743 -15.58 6.10 22.31
CA HIS A 743 -15.94 4.76 22.79
C HIS A 743 -14.80 3.74 22.66
N ILE A 744 -13.63 4.14 22.15
CA ILE A 744 -12.45 3.27 22.10
C ILE A 744 -11.75 3.21 23.47
N THR A 745 -11.18 2.05 23.76
CA THR A 745 -10.48 1.80 25.03
C THR A 745 -8.99 2.12 24.98
N GLY A 746 -8.41 2.20 23.77
CA GLY A 746 -6.95 2.21 23.59
C GLY A 746 -6.29 3.57 23.71
N VAL A 747 -6.93 4.64 23.24
CA VAL A 747 -6.33 5.98 23.17
C VAL A 747 -7.41 7.01 23.53
N PRO A 748 -7.43 7.55 24.76
CA PRO A 748 -8.33 8.64 25.13
C PRO A 748 -7.94 9.93 24.38
N PHE A 749 -8.89 10.86 24.18
CA PHE A 749 -8.62 12.12 23.48
C PHE A 749 -7.94 11.95 22.11
N TYR A 750 -8.28 10.87 21.39
CA TYR A 750 -7.67 10.44 20.12
C TYR A 750 -7.58 11.54 19.04
N ASN A 751 -8.40 12.58 19.12
CA ASN A 751 -8.62 13.53 18.03
C ASN A 751 -7.62 14.71 18.02
N PHE A 752 -7.22 15.29 19.17
CA PHE A 752 -6.32 16.46 19.16
C PHE A 752 -4.92 16.21 18.57
N PRO A 753 -4.34 14.99 18.63
CA PRO A 753 -3.04 14.71 18.01
C PRO A 753 -3.00 15.05 16.52
N TYR A 754 -4.12 14.90 15.81
CA TYR A 754 -4.24 15.29 14.41
C TYR A 754 -4.16 16.80 14.20
N THR A 755 -4.77 17.59 15.08
CA THR A 755 -4.66 19.05 15.02
C THR A 755 -3.22 19.51 15.30
N PHE A 756 -2.56 18.88 16.27
CA PHE A 756 -1.12 19.11 16.50
C PHE A 756 -0.32 18.77 15.25
N GLY A 757 -0.48 17.55 14.71
CA GLY A 757 0.27 17.09 13.54
C GLY A 757 0.05 18.00 12.33
N TYR A 758 -1.18 18.45 12.11
CA TYR A 758 -1.51 19.41 11.05
C TYR A 758 -0.76 20.74 11.22
N LEU A 759 -0.88 21.40 12.39
CA LEU A 759 -0.22 22.69 12.62
C LEU A 759 1.30 22.57 12.65
N PHE A 760 1.83 21.52 13.27
CA PHE A 760 3.26 21.27 13.31
C PHE A 760 3.82 21.10 11.88
N SER A 761 3.10 20.38 11.02
CA SER A 761 3.45 20.24 9.61
C SER A 761 3.35 21.56 8.85
N MET A 762 2.34 22.38 9.12
CA MET A 762 2.20 23.71 8.49
C MET A 762 3.35 24.63 8.88
N GLY A 763 3.76 24.62 10.15
CA GLY A 763 4.92 25.39 10.62
C GLY A 763 6.24 24.89 10.02
N ILE A 764 6.42 23.57 9.90
CA ILE A 764 7.57 22.98 9.19
C ILE A 764 7.55 23.39 7.71
N TYR A 765 6.40 23.35 7.06
CA TYR A 765 6.23 23.77 5.67
C TYR A 765 6.53 25.26 5.46
N ALA A 766 6.05 26.12 6.36
CA ALA A 766 6.35 27.55 6.31
C ALA A 766 7.86 27.82 6.41
N LYS A 767 8.58 27.10 7.29
CA LYS A 767 10.04 27.18 7.40
C LYS A 767 10.77 26.61 6.18
N ALA A 768 10.32 25.46 5.70
CA ALA A 768 10.80 24.83 4.47
C ALA A 768 10.79 25.79 3.27
N VAL A 769 9.69 26.52 3.08
CA VAL A 769 9.55 27.52 2.00
C VAL A 769 10.54 28.69 2.17
N GLN A 770 10.86 29.08 3.40
CA GLN A 770 11.82 30.17 3.69
C GLN A 770 13.28 29.74 3.53
N GLU A 771 13.62 28.52 3.95
CA GLU A 771 15.00 28.02 3.98
C GLU A 771 15.44 27.35 2.66
N GLY A 772 14.51 26.86 1.84
CA GLY A 772 14.81 26.25 0.55
C GLY A 772 15.49 24.87 0.64
N GLU A 773 16.37 24.55 -0.30
CA GLU A 773 16.98 23.21 -0.46
C GLU A 773 17.78 22.74 0.77
N GLU A 774 18.32 23.66 1.58
CA GLU A 774 19.08 23.33 2.80
C GLU A 774 18.19 22.71 3.90
N PHE A 775 16.86 22.80 3.77
CA PHE A 775 15.92 22.28 4.75
C PHE A 775 15.76 20.75 4.71
N GLU A 776 16.11 20.08 3.60
CA GLU A 776 15.96 18.63 3.44
C GLU A 776 16.69 17.83 4.54
N GLU A 777 17.93 18.22 4.87
CA GLU A 777 18.73 17.55 5.90
C GLU A 777 18.11 17.73 7.30
N LYS A 778 17.67 18.95 7.62
CA LYS A 778 16.97 19.25 8.89
C LYS A 778 15.66 18.48 9.00
N TYR A 779 14.88 18.44 7.93
CA TYR A 779 13.63 17.70 7.88
C TYR A 779 13.85 16.20 8.08
N THR A 780 14.83 15.61 7.38
CA THR A 780 15.20 14.20 7.56
C THR A 780 15.66 13.92 8.99
N ALA A 781 16.49 14.79 9.57
CA ALA A 781 16.97 14.65 10.95
C ALA A 781 15.82 14.77 11.96
N LEU A 782 14.87 15.68 11.72
CA LEU A 782 13.64 15.82 12.51
C LEU A 782 12.82 14.53 12.47
N LEU A 783 12.51 14.01 11.28
CA LEU A 783 11.75 12.76 11.14
C LEU A 783 12.42 11.59 11.86
N ARG A 784 13.76 11.51 11.84
CA ARG A 784 14.54 10.48 12.55
C ARG A 784 14.51 10.60 14.07
N ASP A 785 14.18 11.78 14.61
CA ASP A 785 14.15 12.03 16.05
C ASP A 785 12.73 11.95 16.64
N THR A 786 11.68 11.80 15.82
CA THR A 786 10.29 11.67 16.31
C THR A 786 10.08 10.44 17.21
N GLY A 787 10.89 9.39 17.03
CA GLY A 787 10.91 8.20 17.86
C GLY A 787 11.79 8.28 19.11
N ARG A 788 12.54 9.39 19.28
CA ARG A 788 13.65 9.50 20.24
C ARG A 788 13.63 10.77 21.10
N LEU A 789 12.66 11.66 20.91
CA LEU A 789 12.54 12.93 21.64
C LEU A 789 11.07 13.23 21.97
N SER A 790 10.86 14.07 22.99
CA SER A 790 9.58 14.78 23.17
C SER A 790 9.37 15.79 22.05
N VAL A 791 8.12 16.22 21.82
CA VAL A 791 7.83 17.17 20.74
C VAL A 791 8.47 18.53 20.96
N GLU A 792 8.61 18.96 22.21
CA GLU A 792 9.30 20.21 22.56
C GLU A 792 10.80 20.11 22.28
N GLU A 793 11.45 19.01 22.66
CA GLU A 793 12.86 18.78 22.37
C GLU A 793 13.12 18.65 20.86
N LEU A 794 12.21 17.97 20.15
CA LEU A 794 12.26 17.81 18.70
C LEU A 794 12.25 19.17 17.99
N ALA A 795 11.28 20.01 18.34
CA ALA A 795 11.13 21.34 17.74
C ALA A 795 12.29 22.27 18.13
N GLN A 796 12.72 22.24 19.39
CA GLN A 796 13.86 23.04 19.84
C GLN A 796 15.16 22.64 19.13
N LYS A 797 15.39 21.35 18.94
CA LYS A 797 16.62 20.82 18.32
C LYS A 797 16.70 21.12 16.83
N HIS A 798 15.62 20.90 16.09
CA HIS A 798 15.65 20.94 14.61
C HIS A 798 15.11 22.23 14.01
N LEU A 799 14.21 22.92 14.71
CA LEU A 799 13.57 24.15 14.22
C LEU A 799 13.97 25.38 15.04
N GLY A 800 14.64 25.21 16.19
CA GLY A 800 15.02 26.30 17.08
C GLY A 800 13.82 27.00 17.74
N VAL A 801 12.69 26.32 17.88
CA VAL A 801 11.44 26.90 18.41
C VAL A 801 11.00 26.25 19.72
N ASP A 802 10.39 27.04 20.60
CA ASP A 802 9.75 26.58 21.83
C ASP A 802 8.23 26.42 21.59
N LEU A 803 7.75 25.17 21.55
CA LEU A 803 6.33 24.88 21.32
C LEU A 803 5.41 25.31 22.47
N THR A 804 5.97 25.70 23.63
CA THR A 804 5.20 26.29 24.74
C THR A 804 4.93 27.78 24.54
N LYS A 805 5.28 28.33 23.38
CA LYS A 805 5.10 29.74 23.01
C LYS A 805 4.28 29.88 21.73
N PRO A 806 3.52 30.97 21.56
CA PRO A 806 2.54 31.09 20.47
C PRO A 806 3.17 31.33 19.10
N GLU A 807 4.42 31.76 18.99
CA GLU A 807 5.01 32.27 17.75
C GLU A 807 5.03 31.22 16.63
N PHE A 808 5.45 30.00 16.94
CA PHE A 808 5.45 28.90 15.96
C PHE A 808 4.04 28.52 15.50
N TRP A 809 3.10 28.44 16.45
CA TRP A 809 1.70 28.12 16.15
C TRP A 809 1.04 29.23 15.33
N GLN A 810 1.36 30.49 15.62
CA GLN A 810 0.85 31.64 14.89
C GLN A 810 1.39 31.67 13.46
N GLU A 811 2.69 31.40 13.25
CA GLU A 811 3.30 31.26 11.92
C GLU A 811 2.58 30.18 11.10
N ALA A 812 2.30 29.02 11.71
CA ALA A 812 1.55 27.94 11.07
C ALA A 812 0.11 28.35 10.71
N VAL A 813 -0.59 29.08 11.59
CA VAL A 813 -1.96 29.55 11.32
C VAL A 813 -1.98 30.66 10.27
N ASP A 814 -1.00 31.56 10.26
CA ASP A 814 -0.90 32.64 9.28
C ASP A 814 -0.65 32.10 7.86
N PHE A 815 0.10 31.01 7.74
CA PHE A 815 0.24 30.29 6.47
C PHE A 815 -1.12 29.81 5.93
N VAL A 816 -1.98 29.26 6.80
CA VAL A 816 -3.32 28.81 6.40
C VAL A 816 -4.28 29.98 6.12
N LYS A 817 -4.14 31.11 6.83
CA LYS A 817 -4.94 32.33 6.59
C LYS A 817 -4.74 32.90 5.19
N GLU A 818 -3.59 32.66 4.59
CA GLU A 818 -3.32 33.07 3.20
C GLU A 818 -4.22 32.34 2.19
N ASP A 819 -4.57 31.07 2.43
CA ASP A 819 -5.56 30.35 1.61
C ASP A 819 -6.95 30.98 1.74
N VAL A 820 -7.34 31.41 2.95
CA VAL A 820 -8.60 32.14 3.16
C VAL A 820 -8.59 33.45 2.38
N ARG A 821 -7.51 34.23 2.47
CA ARG A 821 -7.38 35.50 1.74
C ARG A 821 -7.56 35.29 0.23
N GLN A 822 -6.84 34.33 -0.35
CA GLN A 822 -6.96 34.01 -1.78
C GLN A 822 -8.37 33.53 -2.16
N PHE A 823 -9.01 32.72 -1.31
CA PHE A 823 -10.38 32.26 -1.56
C PHE A 823 -11.37 33.43 -1.56
N MET A 824 -11.26 34.36 -0.61
CA MET A 824 -12.10 35.55 -0.54
C MET A 824 -11.93 36.40 -1.81
N GLU A 825 -10.69 36.76 -2.17
CA GLU A 825 -10.39 37.56 -3.37
C GLU A 825 -10.88 36.92 -4.67
N LEU A 826 -10.74 35.59 -4.78
CA LEU A 826 -11.20 34.87 -5.97
C LEU A 826 -12.70 34.73 -6.02
N THR A 827 -13.41 34.85 -4.91
CA THR A 827 -14.86 34.65 -4.90
C THR A 827 -15.62 35.94 -4.93
N GLU A 828 -15.04 37.07 -4.48
CA GLU A 828 -15.62 38.43 -4.46
C GLU A 828 -16.48 38.80 -5.69
#